data_AF-A0A195FP17-F1
#
_entry.id   AF-A0A195FP17-F1
#
_cell.length_a   1.000
_cell.length_b   1.000
_cell.length_c   1.000
_cell.angle_alpha   90.00
_cell.angle_beta   90.00
_cell.angle_gamma   90.00
#
_symmetry.space_group_name_H-M   'P 1'
#
loop_
_entity.id
_entity.type
_entity.pdbx_description
1 polymer ?
#
loop_
_entity_poly.entity_id
_entity_poly.type
_entity_poly.pdbx_seq_one_letter_code
_entity_poly.pdbx_strand_id
1 'polypeptide(L)'
;MLLVHISCVILILCASLLEAYINVITKRDENFVPFSTKAKYVPTWSSLDSRPLPSWYDEAKFGIFIHWGVFSVPSFSSEWFWNYWKGGLKTVIDFMKQRYPPNFTYQDFARDFTAEFFNASDWAELFQESGAKYIVLTSKHHEGYTMWPSKYSYSWNSMDVGPQKDLVGELAEAIHKTDIKFGLYHSLFEWYNPLYVADKSNNFTTDKFVTQKIIPELHELIKTYKPDIIWSDGEAEATDSYWKSKEFLAWLYNESPVRDTVVVNDRWGINTACHHGGFYTCADRFNPGVLLPHKWENCMTIDKKSWGYRRNAVLSDYYTLAGLIKELIITVSCGGNLLMNVGPTKDGIITPIYEERLRGMGAWLAVNGEAIYDTKPWTVQNDTLTGSVWYTLSKNEKQLYASILEWPDDNILLLGSLKLSKSSQIRLLGYSSIIPWKQSDNKLEISLPANAHRGEPAWVLRILKAHYTVIVRTEEENFVSTLTKAPKYVPTWPSLDSRPLPVWYDVAKFGIFIHWGVFSVPSFGSEWFWNNWKEETETTKYSDFMKQRYPPNFTYQDFARDFTAEFFNASEWAELFKASGAKYIVLTSKHHEGYTLWPSKYSFSWNSMDVGPQKDLVGELAEAIRSKTDIKFGLYHSMYEWYNPLYVTDKQNNFTTDRFVTHKIIPELYELVETYKPEVVWSDGDWEASDSYWKSKEFLAWLYNESPVKDTVVVNDRWGSNIPCHHGDFFTCTDRFNPGVLLPHKWENCMTIDKKSWGYRRNAVLSDYYTLAGLIKELIITVSCGGNLLMNVGPTKDGIITPIYEERLRGMGIHLLYLIMFFNDLWKQSDNKLVISLPANAHRSKPAWVLRIGTL
;
A
#
# COMPACT_ATOMS: atom_id res chain seq x y z
N MET A 1 -10.67 71.59 -58.43
CA MET A 1 -9.75 70.52 -58.90
C MET A 1 -9.08 69.76 -57.76
N LEU A 2 -8.51 70.40 -56.73
CA LEU A 2 -7.71 69.74 -55.69
C LEU A 2 -8.37 68.49 -55.03
N LEU A 3 -9.67 68.55 -54.73
CA LEU A 3 -10.44 67.45 -54.12
C LEU A 3 -10.53 66.17 -54.99
N VAL A 4 -10.43 66.27 -56.32
CA VAL A 4 -10.53 65.09 -57.21
C VAL A 4 -9.24 64.26 -57.18
N HIS A 5 -8.08 64.91 -57.06
CA HIS A 5 -6.81 64.18 -56.91
C HIS A 5 -6.71 63.44 -55.58
N ILE A 6 -7.27 63.98 -54.50
CA ILE A 6 -7.27 63.34 -53.18
C ILE A 6 -8.01 61.99 -53.23
N SER A 7 -9.20 61.93 -53.84
CA SER A 7 -9.97 60.68 -53.97
C SER A 7 -9.26 59.61 -54.81
N CYS A 8 -8.57 59.99 -55.89
CA CYS A 8 -7.81 59.04 -56.71
C CYS A 8 -6.57 58.49 -55.98
N VAL A 9 -5.85 59.34 -55.23
CA VAL A 9 -4.68 58.90 -54.45
C VAL A 9 -5.08 57.95 -53.32
N ILE A 10 -6.21 58.20 -52.65
CA ILE A 10 -6.73 57.30 -51.60
C ILE A 10 -7.11 55.92 -52.18
N LEU A 11 -7.76 55.87 -53.36
CA LEU A 11 -8.12 54.59 -53.99
C LEU A 11 -6.88 53.76 -54.39
N ILE A 12 -5.81 54.39 -54.89
CA ILE A 12 -4.57 53.70 -55.27
C ILE A 12 -3.81 53.20 -54.02
N LEU A 13 -3.82 53.96 -52.92
CA LEU A 13 -3.25 53.52 -51.64
C LEU A 13 -4.03 52.36 -51.00
N CYS A 14 -5.37 52.37 -51.08
CA CYS A 14 -6.19 51.26 -50.60
C CYS A 14 -5.97 49.96 -51.42
N ALA A 15 -5.81 50.05 -52.74
CA ALA A 15 -5.54 48.88 -53.59
C ALA A 15 -4.18 48.24 -53.26
N SER A 16 -3.11 49.06 -53.21
CA SER A 16 -1.76 48.58 -52.92
C SER A 16 -1.57 48.04 -51.49
N LEU A 17 -2.29 48.59 -50.51
CA LEU A 17 -2.33 48.01 -49.15
C LEU A 17 -3.08 46.67 -49.11
N LEU A 18 -4.10 46.45 -49.94
CA LEU A 18 -4.81 45.17 -50.00
C LEU A 18 -3.96 44.06 -50.66
N GLU A 19 -3.24 44.39 -51.74
CA GLU A 19 -2.27 43.46 -52.36
C GLU A 19 -1.12 43.11 -51.41
N ALA A 20 -0.63 44.07 -50.63
CA ALA A 20 0.37 43.81 -49.59
C ALA A 20 -0.18 42.89 -48.48
N TYR A 21 -1.42 43.09 -48.03
CA TYR A 21 -2.02 42.27 -46.97
C TYR A 21 -2.30 40.83 -47.42
N ILE A 22 -2.72 40.63 -48.67
CA ILE A 22 -2.91 39.29 -49.25
C ILE A 22 -1.57 38.57 -49.41
N ASN A 23 -0.54 39.22 -49.97
CA ASN A 23 0.79 38.60 -50.14
C ASN A 23 1.50 38.21 -48.83
N VAL A 24 1.16 38.84 -47.70
CA VAL A 24 1.66 38.44 -46.37
C VAL A 24 0.91 37.21 -45.83
N ILE A 25 -0.34 36.99 -46.22
CA ILE A 25 -1.17 35.84 -45.80
C ILE A 25 -1.00 34.63 -46.73
N THR A 26 -0.65 34.83 -48.00
CA THR A 26 -0.51 33.75 -48.99
C THR A 26 0.92 33.37 -49.37
N LYS A 27 1.93 33.74 -48.56
CA LYS A 27 3.21 33.02 -48.59
C LYS A 27 3.10 31.67 -47.88
N ARG A 28 2.53 30.71 -48.62
CA ARG A 28 3.02 29.33 -48.54
C ARG A 28 4.51 29.36 -48.87
N ASP A 29 5.32 28.61 -48.13
CA ASP A 29 6.63 28.22 -48.66
C ASP A 29 6.41 27.21 -49.78
N GLU A 30 6.42 27.69 -51.02
CA GLU A 30 6.50 26.85 -52.23
C GLU A 30 7.94 26.32 -52.43
N ASN A 31 8.50 25.81 -51.33
CA ASN A 31 9.58 24.84 -51.27
C ASN A 31 9.09 23.58 -50.55
N PHE A 32 7.86 23.15 -50.83
CA PHE A 32 7.40 21.80 -50.51
C PHE A 32 8.12 20.81 -51.43
N VAL A 33 9.40 20.56 -51.15
CA VAL A 33 10.16 19.44 -51.69
C VAL A 33 9.46 18.17 -51.20
N PRO A 34 8.80 17.38 -52.09
CA PRO A 34 8.15 16.16 -51.66
C PRO A 34 9.21 15.19 -51.16
N PHE A 35 9.01 14.63 -49.97
CA PHE A 35 9.98 13.79 -49.27
C PHE A 35 11.32 14.47 -48.97
N SER A 36 11.35 15.22 -47.86
CA SER A 36 12.40 14.93 -46.88
C SER A 36 12.20 13.49 -46.42
N THR A 37 12.95 12.55 -47.00
CA THR A 37 13.08 11.21 -46.43
C THR A 37 13.75 11.39 -45.07
N LYS A 38 13.11 10.89 -43.98
CA LYS A 38 13.84 10.68 -42.73
C LYS A 38 15.07 9.85 -43.08
N ALA A 39 16.27 10.42 -42.92
CA ALA A 39 17.50 9.71 -43.24
C ALA A 39 17.53 8.40 -42.45
N LYS A 40 17.67 7.26 -43.13
CA LYS A 40 17.63 5.96 -42.45
C LYS A 40 18.73 5.92 -41.39
N TYR A 41 18.36 5.61 -40.16
CA TYR A 41 19.31 5.42 -39.08
C TYR A 41 20.22 4.23 -39.43
N VAL A 42 21.54 4.45 -39.44
CA VAL A 42 22.52 3.39 -39.67
C VAL A 42 22.98 2.79 -38.34
N PRO A 43 23.50 1.56 -38.28
CA PRO A 43 23.92 0.90 -37.03
C PRO A 43 25.25 1.48 -36.49
N THR A 44 25.25 2.77 -36.14
CA THR A 44 26.33 3.49 -35.47
C THR A 44 25.74 4.42 -34.42
N TRP A 45 26.38 4.53 -33.26
CA TRP A 45 25.85 5.34 -32.16
C TRP A 45 25.63 6.81 -32.54
N SER A 46 26.57 7.42 -33.26
CA SER A 46 26.40 8.79 -33.80
C SER A 46 25.19 8.97 -34.74
N SER A 47 24.61 7.89 -35.29
CA SER A 47 23.34 7.95 -36.04
C SER A 47 22.15 7.63 -35.14
N LEU A 48 22.26 6.64 -34.25
CA LEU A 48 21.16 6.22 -33.38
C LEU A 48 20.83 7.27 -32.31
N ASP A 49 21.84 7.85 -31.68
CA ASP A 49 21.71 8.89 -30.65
C ASP A 49 21.32 10.25 -31.26
N SER A 50 21.39 10.41 -32.59
CA SER A 50 20.87 11.60 -33.27
C SER A 50 19.35 11.57 -33.47
N ARG A 51 18.66 10.49 -33.06
CA ARG A 51 17.21 10.38 -33.10
C ARG A 51 16.59 11.30 -32.03
N PRO A 52 15.74 12.28 -32.39
CA PRO A 52 15.06 13.11 -31.41
C PRO A 52 14.19 12.27 -30.47
N LEU A 53 14.26 12.59 -29.17
CA LEU A 53 13.38 12.00 -28.16
C LEU A 53 11.91 12.36 -28.47
N PRO A 54 11.00 11.38 -28.57
CA PRO A 54 9.55 11.62 -28.64
C PRO A 54 9.07 12.47 -27.46
N SER A 55 8.37 13.57 -27.74
CA SER A 55 8.02 14.57 -26.72
C SER A 55 7.26 13.98 -25.54
N TRP A 56 6.36 13.02 -25.81
CA TRP A 56 5.51 12.38 -24.82
C TRP A 56 6.32 11.82 -23.65
N TYR A 57 7.55 11.34 -23.89
CA TYR A 57 8.36 10.75 -22.83
C TYR A 57 8.97 11.80 -21.89
N ASP A 58 9.36 12.98 -22.40
CA ASP A 58 9.71 14.08 -21.49
C ASP A 58 8.46 14.68 -20.82
N GLU A 59 7.33 14.72 -21.52
CA GLU A 59 6.08 15.28 -21.01
C GLU A 59 5.46 14.42 -19.88
N ALA A 60 5.71 13.11 -19.93
CA ALA A 60 5.16 12.08 -19.05
C ALA A 60 5.58 12.16 -17.57
N LYS A 61 6.87 12.43 -17.29
CA LYS A 61 7.52 12.51 -15.95
C LYS A 61 7.43 11.31 -15.00
N PHE A 62 6.37 10.52 -15.01
CA PHE A 62 6.11 9.46 -14.03
C PHE A 62 5.51 8.21 -14.69
N GLY A 63 6.09 7.05 -14.38
CA GLY A 63 5.63 5.73 -14.84
C GLY A 63 5.81 4.64 -13.77
N ILE A 64 5.21 3.48 -14.01
CA ILE A 64 5.23 2.33 -13.09
C ILE A 64 5.98 1.16 -13.72
N PHE A 65 6.95 0.62 -12.99
CA PHE A 65 7.62 -0.64 -13.35
C PHE A 65 6.88 -1.79 -12.64
N ILE A 66 6.82 -2.95 -13.28
CA ILE A 66 6.19 -4.16 -12.73
C ILE A 66 7.18 -5.32 -12.89
N HIS A 67 7.83 -5.73 -11.79
CA HIS A 67 8.65 -6.94 -11.76
C HIS A 67 7.82 -8.14 -11.31
N TRP A 68 7.43 -8.96 -12.27
CA TRP A 68 6.56 -10.11 -12.08
C TRP A 68 6.99 -11.30 -12.96
N GLY A 69 6.99 -12.50 -12.37
CA GLY A 69 7.56 -13.72 -12.97
C GLY A 69 7.64 -14.85 -11.94
N VAL A 70 8.32 -15.96 -12.29
CA VAL A 70 8.37 -17.19 -11.48
C VAL A 70 9.04 -16.94 -10.12
N PHE A 71 9.97 -15.97 -10.03
CA PHE A 71 10.56 -15.52 -8.77
C PHE A 71 9.53 -15.01 -7.73
N SER A 72 8.32 -14.62 -8.15
CA SER A 72 7.26 -14.23 -7.21
C SER A 72 6.68 -15.43 -6.45
N VAL A 73 6.90 -16.67 -6.90
CA VAL A 73 6.41 -17.91 -6.28
C VAL A 73 7.05 -18.21 -4.91
N PRO A 74 8.39 -18.27 -4.75
CA PRO A 74 8.99 -18.37 -3.42
C PRO A 74 8.69 -17.15 -2.55
N SER A 75 8.45 -15.98 -3.16
CA SER A 75 8.15 -14.71 -2.47
C SER A 75 9.20 -14.33 -1.40
N PHE A 76 10.48 -14.64 -1.64
CA PHE A 76 11.55 -14.54 -0.64
C PHE A 76 12.84 -14.01 -1.28
N SER A 77 13.73 -13.40 -0.47
CA SER A 77 14.95 -12.74 -0.93
C SER A 77 14.70 -11.60 -1.93
N SER A 78 14.69 -11.87 -3.24
CA SER A 78 14.30 -10.94 -4.31
C SER A 78 14.10 -11.70 -5.63
N GLU A 79 13.80 -11.00 -6.73
CA GLU A 79 13.83 -11.50 -8.11
C GLU A 79 15.14 -12.20 -8.55
N TRP A 80 16.24 -12.05 -7.79
CA TRP A 80 17.50 -12.78 -7.97
C TRP A 80 17.55 -14.16 -7.28
N PHE A 81 16.40 -14.66 -6.76
CA PHE A 81 16.29 -15.91 -5.99
C PHE A 81 17.03 -17.10 -6.61
N TRP A 82 16.85 -17.36 -7.91
CA TRP A 82 17.47 -18.53 -8.56
C TRP A 82 19.00 -18.46 -8.52
N ASN A 83 19.56 -17.28 -8.82
CA ASN A 83 21.01 -17.06 -8.78
C ASN A 83 21.56 -17.12 -7.35
N TYR A 84 20.87 -16.55 -6.37
CA TYR A 84 21.27 -16.67 -4.97
C TYR A 84 21.20 -18.10 -4.44
N TRP A 85 20.21 -18.89 -4.87
CA TRP A 85 20.09 -20.30 -4.54
C TRP A 85 21.25 -21.11 -5.12
N LYS A 86 21.55 -20.94 -6.42
CA LYS A 86 22.67 -21.62 -7.10
C LYS A 86 24.04 -21.15 -6.61
N GLY A 87 24.17 -19.88 -6.25
CA GLY A 87 25.35 -19.29 -5.62
C GLY A 87 25.56 -19.67 -4.15
N GLY A 88 24.65 -20.45 -3.56
CA GLY A 88 24.81 -20.99 -2.21
C GLY A 88 24.52 -20.00 -1.07
N LEU A 89 23.76 -18.92 -1.33
CA LEU A 89 23.41 -17.94 -0.30
C LEU A 89 22.66 -18.62 0.85
N LYS A 90 23.26 -18.64 2.06
CA LYS A 90 22.81 -19.47 3.19
C LYS A 90 21.33 -19.30 3.52
N THR A 91 20.80 -18.07 3.52
CA THR A 91 19.39 -17.80 3.82
C THR A 91 18.43 -18.45 2.81
N VAL A 92 18.77 -18.43 1.52
CA VAL A 92 17.98 -19.06 0.45
C VAL A 92 18.16 -20.58 0.46
N ILE A 93 19.37 -21.08 0.71
CA ILE A 93 19.66 -22.51 0.86
C ILE A 93 18.88 -23.12 2.04
N ASP A 94 18.85 -22.45 3.19
CA ASP A 94 18.16 -22.94 4.37
C ASP A 94 16.63 -22.83 4.21
N PHE A 95 16.12 -21.75 3.62
CA PHE A 95 14.72 -21.63 3.21
C PHE A 95 14.29 -22.80 2.30
N MET A 96 15.09 -23.12 1.26
CA MET A 96 14.79 -24.24 0.38
C MET A 96 14.80 -25.60 1.09
N LYS A 97 15.78 -25.86 1.97
CA LYS A 97 15.83 -27.09 2.78
C LYS A 97 14.67 -27.24 3.77
N GLN A 98 14.13 -26.12 4.28
CA GLN A 98 13.06 -26.12 5.28
C GLN A 98 11.66 -26.16 4.67
N ARG A 99 11.50 -25.71 3.42
CA ARG A 99 10.18 -25.47 2.80
C ARG A 99 9.89 -26.30 1.55
N TYR A 100 10.90 -26.93 0.93
CA TYR A 100 10.75 -27.66 -0.33
C TYR A 100 11.38 -29.06 -0.25
N PRO A 101 10.86 -30.05 -0.99
CA PRO A 101 11.37 -31.42 -0.94
C PRO A 101 12.81 -31.52 -1.48
N PRO A 102 13.57 -32.55 -1.09
CA PRO A 102 14.87 -32.83 -1.70
C PRO A 102 14.72 -33.02 -3.22
N ASN A 103 15.69 -32.51 -3.97
CA ASN A 103 15.73 -32.46 -5.44
C ASN A 103 14.72 -31.51 -6.13
N PHE A 104 13.98 -30.68 -5.40
CA PHE A 104 13.21 -29.58 -6.01
C PHE A 104 14.13 -28.67 -6.85
N THR A 105 13.65 -28.24 -8.02
CA THR A 105 14.36 -27.38 -8.97
C THR A 105 13.73 -25.99 -9.04
N TYR A 106 14.31 -25.06 -9.80
CA TYR A 106 13.67 -23.75 -9.99
C TYR A 106 12.49 -23.82 -10.96
N GLN A 107 12.55 -24.76 -11.91
CA GLN A 107 11.51 -25.02 -12.90
C GLN A 107 10.19 -25.48 -12.24
N ASP A 108 10.27 -26.21 -11.14
CA ASP A 108 9.10 -26.68 -10.39
C ASP A 108 8.22 -25.53 -9.84
N PHE A 109 8.80 -24.33 -9.61
CA PHE A 109 8.03 -23.15 -9.20
C PHE A 109 7.06 -22.67 -10.29
N ALA A 110 7.36 -22.87 -11.58
CA ALA A 110 6.56 -22.29 -12.66
C ALA A 110 5.12 -22.82 -12.69
N ARG A 111 4.89 -24.06 -12.22
CA ARG A 111 3.54 -24.62 -12.03
C ARG A 111 2.71 -23.81 -11.01
N ASP A 112 3.36 -23.30 -9.97
CA ASP A 112 2.69 -22.63 -8.84
C ASP A 112 2.58 -21.10 -9.04
N PHE A 113 3.08 -20.60 -10.19
CA PHE A 113 2.83 -19.26 -10.71
C PHE A 113 1.47 -19.24 -11.42
N THR A 114 0.41 -18.93 -10.68
CA THR A 114 -0.98 -19.18 -11.10
C THR A 114 -1.66 -17.99 -11.76
N ALA A 115 -1.24 -16.75 -11.46
CA ALA A 115 -1.96 -15.53 -11.85
C ALA A 115 -3.48 -15.57 -11.55
N GLU A 116 -3.87 -16.26 -10.47
CA GLU A 116 -5.25 -16.62 -10.12
C GLU A 116 -6.21 -15.41 -10.04
N PHE A 117 -5.70 -14.28 -9.54
CA PHE A 117 -6.39 -13.01 -9.37
C PHE A 117 -5.85 -11.90 -10.29
N PHE A 118 -5.06 -12.25 -11.31
CA PHE A 118 -4.63 -11.26 -12.32
C PHE A 118 -5.81 -10.84 -13.18
N ASN A 119 -6.09 -9.55 -13.19
CA ASN A 119 -6.99 -8.88 -14.10
C ASN A 119 -6.31 -7.62 -14.66
N ALA A 120 -6.04 -7.64 -15.96
CA ALA A 120 -5.40 -6.53 -16.67
C ALA A 120 -6.18 -5.21 -16.59
N SER A 121 -7.51 -5.27 -16.47
CA SER A 121 -8.37 -4.07 -16.37
C SER A 121 -8.19 -3.36 -15.03
N ASP A 122 -8.20 -4.12 -13.93
CA ASP A 122 -8.06 -3.59 -12.57
C ASP A 122 -6.64 -3.00 -12.35
N TRP A 123 -5.63 -3.61 -12.98
CA TRP A 123 -4.28 -3.06 -13.05
C TRP A 123 -4.24 -1.76 -13.85
N ALA A 124 -4.87 -1.69 -15.03
CA ALA A 124 -4.91 -0.48 -15.84
C ALA A 124 -5.63 0.68 -15.13
N GLU A 125 -6.76 0.40 -14.46
CA GLU A 125 -7.48 1.38 -13.62
C GLU A 125 -6.57 1.91 -12.50
N LEU A 126 -5.94 1.02 -11.72
CA LEU A 126 -5.00 1.39 -10.66
C LEU A 126 -3.84 2.26 -11.17
N PHE A 127 -3.31 1.96 -12.37
CA PHE A 127 -2.24 2.74 -12.97
C PHE A 127 -2.73 4.11 -13.46
N GLN A 128 -3.95 4.23 -13.99
CA GLN A 128 -4.56 5.53 -14.31
C GLN A 128 -4.80 6.37 -13.05
N GLU A 129 -5.35 5.76 -12.00
CA GLU A 129 -5.62 6.40 -10.71
C GLU A 129 -4.35 6.81 -9.96
N SER A 130 -3.19 6.24 -10.30
CA SER A 130 -1.88 6.69 -9.80
C SER A 130 -1.36 7.97 -10.47
N GLY A 131 -1.98 8.40 -11.57
CA GLY A 131 -1.53 9.51 -12.41
C GLY A 131 -0.43 9.14 -13.42
N ALA A 132 0.18 7.94 -13.33
CA ALA A 132 1.24 7.47 -14.23
C ALA A 132 0.88 7.63 -15.71
N LYS A 133 1.88 7.96 -16.53
CA LYS A 133 1.73 8.19 -17.98
C LYS A 133 2.33 7.08 -18.84
N TYR A 134 3.10 6.18 -18.24
CA TYR A 134 3.60 4.96 -18.86
C TYR A 134 3.72 3.83 -17.84
N ILE A 135 3.72 2.60 -18.31
CA ILE A 135 4.11 1.43 -17.51
C ILE A 135 5.19 0.63 -18.22
N VAL A 136 5.96 -0.15 -17.46
CA VAL A 136 6.98 -1.08 -17.95
C VAL A 136 6.78 -2.42 -17.25
N LEU A 137 6.29 -3.44 -17.97
CA LEU A 137 6.17 -4.81 -17.45
C LEU A 137 7.43 -5.61 -17.79
N THR A 138 7.94 -6.43 -16.85
CA THR A 138 8.95 -7.44 -17.16
C THR A 138 8.39 -8.49 -18.12
N SER A 139 8.64 -8.34 -19.43
CA SER A 139 8.27 -9.36 -20.42
C SER A 139 9.05 -10.66 -20.20
N LYS A 140 10.32 -10.53 -19.82
CA LYS A 140 11.25 -11.61 -19.47
C LYS A 140 12.34 -11.07 -18.55
N HIS A 141 12.58 -11.73 -17.42
CA HIS A 141 13.67 -11.43 -16.48
C HIS A 141 14.85 -12.40 -16.68
N HIS A 142 15.94 -12.27 -15.91
CA HIS A 142 17.17 -13.07 -16.04
C HIS A 142 16.98 -14.60 -15.89
N GLU A 143 15.81 -15.04 -15.42
CA GLU A 143 15.37 -16.45 -15.37
C GLU A 143 14.93 -17.01 -16.74
N GLY A 144 14.82 -16.18 -17.78
CA GLY A 144 14.46 -16.58 -19.15
C GLY A 144 12.99 -16.94 -19.37
N TYR A 145 12.15 -16.89 -18.34
CA TYR A 145 10.72 -17.15 -18.44
C TYR A 145 10.00 -15.99 -19.13
N THR A 146 9.30 -16.25 -20.23
CA THR A 146 8.56 -15.20 -20.96
C THR A 146 7.10 -15.12 -20.49
N MET A 147 6.66 -13.91 -20.15
CA MET A 147 5.29 -13.58 -19.71
C MET A 147 4.27 -13.54 -20.88
N TRP A 148 4.62 -14.19 -21.99
CA TRP A 148 3.85 -14.27 -23.23
C TRP A 148 4.26 -15.57 -23.98
N PRO A 149 3.42 -16.09 -24.90
CA PRO A 149 3.66 -17.34 -25.63
C PRO A 149 4.77 -17.23 -26.70
N SER A 150 6.02 -17.04 -26.29
CA SER A 150 7.13 -16.89 -27.23
C SER A 150 7.55 -18.20 -27.88
N LYS A 151 7.72 -18.17 -29.20
CA LYS A 151 8.25 -19.30 -29.99
C LYS A 151 9.71 -19.61 -29.65
N TYR A 152 10.41 -18.70 -28.98
CA TYR A 152 11.82 -18.82 -28.59
C TYR A 152 11.99 -19.20 -27.10
N SER A 153 10.89 -19.43 -26.37
CA SER A 153 10.83 -19.87 -24.97
C SER A 153 9.82 -21.00 -24.76
N TYR A 154 9.74 -21.93 -25.73
CA TYR A 154 8.84 -23.09 -25.66
C TYR A 154 9.03 -23.91 -24.36
N SER A 155 7.93 -24.30 -23.72
CA SER A 155 7.88 -24.95 -22.40
C SER A 155 8.44 -24.13 -21.22
N TRP A 156 8.77 -22.86 -21.42
CA TRP A 156 9.27 -21.95 -20.37
C TRP A 156 8.65 -20.55 -20.50
N ASN A 157 7.32 -20.52 -20.59
CA ASN A 157 6.53 -19.29 -20.73
C ASN A 157 5.14 -19.42 -20.09
N SER A 158 4.45 -18.29 -19.93
CA SER A 158 3.16 -18.20 -19.23
C SER A 158 1.97 -18.89 -19.91
N MET A 159 2.10 -19.30 -21.17
CA MET A 159 1.07 -20.08 -21.86
C MET A 159 1.30 -21.58 -21.70
N ASP A 160 2.55 -22.03 -21.85
CA ASP A 160 2.91 -23.46 -21.79
C ASP A 160 2.95 -24.00 -20.35
N VAL A 161 3.31 -23.19 -19.35
CA VAL A 161 3.42 -23.61 -17.94
C VAL A 161 3.08 -22.49 -16.96
N GLY A 162 2.32 -22.83 -15.91
CA GLY A 162 1.82 -21.90 -14.91
C GLY A 162 0.40 -21.42 -15.24
N PRO A 163 0.19 -20.14 -15.58
CA PRO A 163 -1.13 -19.53 -15.61
C PRO A 163 -1.95 -19.82 -16.87
N GLN A 164 -1.33 -20.35 -17.93
CA GLN A 164 -1.95 -20.62 -19.25
C GLN A 164 -2.58 -19.36 -19.88
N LYS A 165 -1.82 -18.26 -19.84
CA LYS A 165 -2.24 -16.90 -20.26
C LYS A 165 -1.16 -16.18 -21.05
N ASP A 166 -1.56 -15.25 -21.91
CA ASP A 166 -0.68 -14.23 -22.49
C ASP A 166 -0.75 -12.96 -21.64
N LEU A 167 0.04 -12.91 -20.57
CA LEU A 167 -0.04 -11.85 -19.56
C LEU A 167 0.41 -10.49 -20.11
N VAL A 168 1.39 -10.50 -21.03
CA VAL A 168 1.79 -9.30 -21.79
C VAL A 168 0.65 -8.87 -22.72
N GLY A 169 0.00 -9.79 -23.43
CA GLY A 169 -1.12 -9.50 -24.34
C GLY A 169 -2.34 -8.94 -23.63
N GLU A 170 -2.78 -9.58 -22.53
CA GLU A 170 -3.89 -9.12 -21.70
C GLU A 170 -3.63 -7.70 -21.16
N LEU A 171 -2.43 -7.43 -20.62
CA LEU A 171 -2.10 -6.09 -20.12
C LEU A 171 -1.95 -5.06 -21.25
N ALA A 172 -1.36 -5.44 -22.39
CA ALA A 172 -1.29 -4.56 -23.55
C ALA A 172 -2.68 -4.13 -24.03
N GLU A 173 -3.63 -5.07 -24.15
CA GLU A 173 -4.99 -4.74 -24.59
C GLU A 173 -5.75 -3.86 -23.59
N ALA A 174 -5.50 -4.01 -22.28
CA ALA A 174 -6.06 -3.13 -21.26
C ALA A 174 -5.44 -1.71 -21.33
N ILE A 175 -4.12 -1.59 -21.36
CA ILE A 175 -3.41 -0.30 -21.36
C ILE A 175 -3.70 0.51 -22.63
N HIS A 176 -3.78 -0.14 -23.81
CA HIS A 176 -4.13 0.54 -25.06
C HIS A 176 -5.57 1.10 -25.12
N LYS A 177 -6.42 0.85 -24.11
CA LYS A 177 -7.74 1.49 -23.95
C LYS A 177 -7.68 2.77 -23.09
N THR A 178 -6.48 3.19 -22.69
CA THR A 178 -6.21 4.33 -21.79
C THR A 178 -5.21 5.31 -22.43
N ASP A 179 -5.01 6.47 -21.80
CA ASP A 179 -3.95 7.42 -22.19
C ASP A 179 -2.54 6.98 -21.74
N ILE A 180 -2.38 5.83 -21.09
CA ILE A 180 -1.10 5.32 -20.59
C ILE A 180 -0.31 4.65 -21.71
N LYS A 181 0.98 4.96 -21.76
CA LYS A 181 1.94 4.39 -22.70
C LYS A 181 2.39 3.00 -22.26
N PHE A 182 2.24 2.02 -23.15
CA PHE A 182 2.57 0.62 -22.86
C PHE A 182 4.06 0.36 -23.11
N GLY A 183 4.79 -0.11 -22.10
CA GLY A 183 6.22 -0.38 -22.17
C GLY A 183 6.56 -1.79 -21.69
N LEU A 184 7.66 -2.32 -22.19
CA LEU A 184 8.16 -3.65 -21.83
C LEU A 184 9.64 -3.63 -21.50
N TYR A 185 9.96 -4.21 -20.34
CA TYR A 185 11.32 -4.58 -19.97
C TYR A 185 11.68 -5.93 -20.59
N HIS A 186 12.93 -6.11 -20.99
CA HIS A 186 13.43 -7.36 -21.51
C HIS A 186 14.90 -7.59 -21.14
N SER A 187 15.16 -8.60 -20.30
CA SER A 187 16.52 -9.05 -19.99
C SER A 187 17.19 -9.64 -21.22
N LEU A 188 18.34 -9.09 -21.61
CA LEU A 188 19.14 -9.56 -22.74
C LEU A 188 19.79 -10.92 -22.46
N PHE A 189 20.15 -11.21 -21.21
CA PHE A 189 20.75 -12.50 -20.81
C PHE A 189 19.82 -13.40 -20.00
N GLU A 190 20.23 -14.66 -19.86
CA GLU A 190 19.54 -15.69 -19.08
C GLU A 190 20.55 -16.55 -18.33
N TRP A 191 20.52 -16.56 -16.98
CA TRP A 191 21.62 -17.09 -16.13
C TRP A 191 22.11 -18.49 -16.53
N TYR A 192 21.19 -19.38 -16.95
CA TYR A 192 21.46 -20.81 -17.17
C TYR A 192 20.98 -21.31 -18.54
N ASN A 193 20.73 -20.42 -19.51
CA ASN A 193 20.39 -20.84 -20.87
C ASN A 193 21.62 -21.51 -21.54
N PRO A 194 21.51 -22.74 -22.07
CA PRO A 194 22.65 -23.45 -22.66
C PRO A 194 23.35 -22.70 -23.81
N LEU A 195 22.63 -21.90 -24.60
CA LEU A 195 23.22 -21.08 -25.65
C LEU A 195 24.01 -19.90 -25.06
N TYR A 196 23.46 -19.21 -24.06
CA TYR A 196 24.16 -18.11 -23.39
C TYR A 196 25.41 -18.59 -22.66
N VAL A 197 25.30 -19.70 -21.92
CA VAL A 197 26.43 -20.33 -21.23
C VAL A 197 27.50 -20.78 -22.24
N ALA A 198 27.11 -21.30 -23.41
CA ALA A 198 28.06 -21.65 -24.46
C ALA A 198 28.79 -20.43 -25.03
N ASP A 199 28.06 -19.37 -25.43
CA ASP A 199 28.68 -18.16 -25.97
C ASP A 199 29.56 -17.45 -24.92
N LYS A 200 29.12 -17.38 -23.66
CA LYS A 200 29.93 -16.90 -22.51
C LYS A 200 31.19 -17.73 -22.29
N SER A 201 31.10 -19.06 -22.33
CA SER A 201 32.27 -19.94 -22.21
C SER A 201 33.28 -19.77 -23.34
N ASN A 202 32.81 -19.27 -24.49
CA ASN A 202 33.61 -18.92 -25.66
C ASN A 202 33.95 -17.41 -25.72
N ASN A 203 33.95 -16.72 -24.57
CA ASN A 203 34.26 -15.30 -24.41
C ASN A 203 33.46 -14.37 -25.34
N PHE A 204 32.19 -14.71 -25.61
CA PHE A 204 31.27 -13.99 -26.50
C PHE A 204 31.77 -13.83 -27.95
N THR A 205 32.69 -14.70 -28.39
CA THR A 205 33.17 -14.75 -29.79
C THR A 205 32.23 -15.52 -30.74
N THR A 206 31.25 -16.24 -30.18
CA THR A 206 30.05 -16.70 -30.89
C THR A 206 28.82 -15.98 -30.35
N ASP A 207 27.78 -15.92 -31.18
CA ASP A 207 26.59 -15.08 -31.03
C ASP A 207 25.28 -15.88 -31.18
N LYS A 208 25.31 -17.19 -30.89
CA LYS A 208 24.21 -18.13 -31.15
C LYS A 208 22.97 -17.79 -30.32
N PHE A 209 23.15 -17.45 -29.05
CA PHE A 209 22.07 -17.02 -28.17
C PHE A 209 21.40 -15.73 -28.67
N VAL A 210 22.21 -14.76 -29.10
CA VAL A 210 21.71 -13.48 -29.61
C VAL A 210 20.97 -13.65 -30.94
N THR A 211 21.54 -14.43 -31.87
CA THR A 211 20.99 -14.62 -33.22
C THR A 211 19.82 -15.58 -33.30
N GLN A 212 19.77 -16.62 -32.46
CA GLN A 212 18.74 -17.67 -32.52
C GLN A 212 17.61 -17.44 -31.52
N LYS A 213 17.82 -16.61 -30.49
CA LYS A 213 16.83 -16.31 -29.45
C LYS A 213 16.59 -14.82 -29.26
N ILE A 214 17.53 -14.03 -28.75
CA ILE A 214 17.25 -12.65 -28.29
C ILE A 214 16.73 -11.72 -29.39
N ILE A 215 17.40 -11.61 -30.53
CA ILE A 215 16.94 -10.73 -31.63
C ILE A 215 15.60 -11.23 -32.22
N PRO A 216 15.41 -12.53 -32.55
CA PRO A 216 14.10 -13.03 -32.97
C PRO A 216 12.97 -12.79 -31.95
N GLU A 217 13.24 -12.96 -30.66
CA GLU A 217 12.30 -12.80 -29.55
C GLU A 217 11.90 -11.33 -29.34
N LEU A 218 12.85 -10.39 -29.39
CA LEU A 218 12.57 -8.95 -29.40
C LEU A 218 11.76 -8.53 -30.63
N HIS A 219 12.09 -9.06 -31.82
CA HIS A 219 11.31 -8.80 -33.04
C HIS A 219 9.88 -9.37 -32.95
N GLU A 220 9.67 -10.50 -32.28
CA GLU A 220 8.33 -11.07 -32.00
C GLU A 220 7.54 -10.19 -31.03
N LEU A 221 8.16 -9.80 -29.91
CA LEU A 221 7.56 -8.96 -28.87
C LEU A 221 7.07 -7.62 -29.44
N ILE A 222 7.92 -6.93 -30.20
CA ILE A 222 7.64 -5.59 -30.74
C ILE A 222 6.59 -5.63 -31.86
N LYS A 223 6.59 -6.65 -32.71
CA LYS A 223 5.59 -6.79 -33.78
C LYS A 223 4.21 -7.14 -33.23
N THR A 224 4.15 -7.92 -32.16
CA THR A 224 2.91 -8.38 -31.53
C THR A 224 2.30 -7.29 -30.66
N TYR A 225 3.02 -6.83 -29.64
CA TYR A 225 2.47 -5.99 -28.57
C TYR A 225 2.71 -4.48 -28.75
N LYS A 226 3.58 -4.09 -29.70
CA LYS A 226 3.80 -2.69 -30.12
C LYS A 226 4.05 -1.68 -28.98
N PRO A 227 4.97 -1.96 -28.03
CA PRO A 227 5.21 -1.05 -26.91
C PRO A 227 5.88 0.27 -27.35
N ASP A 228 5.49 1.35 -26.68
CA ASP A 228 6.12 2.67 -26.74
C ASP A 228 7.46 2.73 -25.96
N ILE A 229 7.79 1.73 -25.12
CA ILE A 229 9.09 1.62 -24.44
C ILE A 229 9.67 0.21 -24.59
N ILE A 230 10.95 0.11 -24.94
CA ILE A 230 11.75 -1.10 -24.75
C ILE A 230 12.87 -0.81 -23.75
N TRP A 231 12.76 -1.40 -22.57
CA TRP A 231 13.70 -1.24 -21.45
C TRP A 231 14.62 -2.47 -21.39
N SER A 232 15.79 -2.37 -22.02
CA SER A 232 16.82 -3.42 -22.02
C SER A 232 17.52 -3.55 -20.68
N ASP A 233 18.09 -4.71 -20.35
CA ASP A 233 18.82 -4.92 -19.09
C ASP A 233 19.65 -6.20 -19.10
N GLY A 234 20.61 -6.33 -18.16
CA GLY A 234 21.43 -7.52 -18.01
C GLY A 234 22.48 -7.69 -19.13
N GLU A 235 22.84 -6.57 -19.74
CA GLU A 235 23.85 -6.38 -20.77
C GLU A 235 25.29 -6.53 -20.25
N ALA A 236 25.47 -6.38 -18.94
CA ALA A 236 26.71 -6.04 -18.23
C ALA A 236 27.88 -7.04 -18.37
N GLU A 237 27.71 -8.19 -19.01
CA GLU A 237 28.80 -9.14 -19.29
C GLU A 237 29.40 -9.01 -20.69
N ALA A 238 28.75 -8.33 -21.64
CA ALA A 238 29.15 -8.28 -23.04
C ALA A 238 28.88 -6.93 -23.71
N THR A 239 29.59 -6.65 -24.81
CA THR A 239 29.46 -5.38 -25.53
C THR A 239 28.23 -5.32 -26.43
N ASP A 240 27.84 -4.10 -26.78
CA ASP A 240 26.80 -3.78 -27.78
C ASP A 240 26.92 -4.54 -29.12
N SER A 241 28.13 -5.01 -29.42
CA SER A 241 28.50 -5.68 -30.66
C SER A 241 28.27 -7.19 -30.61
N TYR A 242 28.32 -7.81 -29.42
CA TYR A 242 27.81 -9.18 -29.21
C TYR A 242 26.28 -9.17 -29.21
N TRP A 243 25.67 -8.20 -28.49
CA TRP A 243 24.21 -8.05 -28.39
C TRP A 243 23.53 -7.61 -29.71
N LYS A 244 24.29 -7.19 -30.72
CA LYS A 244 23.81 -6.65 -32.01
C LYS A 244 22.85 -5.46 -31.85
N SER A 245 23.08 -4.68 -30.81
CA SER A 245 22.18 -3.63 -30.36
C SER A 245 22.08 -2.49 -31.39
N LYS A 246 23.17 -2.20 -32.10
CA LYS A 246 23.18 -1.15 -33.13
C LYS A 246 22.32 -1.52 -34.34
N GLU A 247 22.42 -2.77 -34.79
CA GLU A 247 21.64 -3.36 -35.88
C GLU A 247 20.15 -3.44 -35.49
N PHE A 248 19.87 -3.88 -34.26
CA PHE A 248 18.53 -3.95 -33.71
C PHE A 248 17.88 -2.57 -33.55
N LEU A 249 18.57 -1.59 -32.99
CA LEU A 249 18.06 -0.22 -32.82
C LEU A 249 17.88 0.49 -34.17
N ALA A 250 18.76 0.21 -35.15
CA ALA A 250 18.55 0.68 -36.53
C ALA A 250 17.27 0.07 -37.14
N TRP A 251 16.98 -1.21 -36.94
CA TRP A 251 15.69 -1.79 -37.34
C TRP A 251 14.51 -1.15 -36.57
N LEU A 252 14.66 -0.98 -35.25
CA LEU A 252 13.64 -0.41 -34.37
C LEU A 252 13.21 0.99 -34.83
N TYR A 253 14.16 1.85 -35.22
CA TYR A 253 13.90 3.24 -35.59
C TYR A 253 13.57 3.47 -37.07
N ASN A 254 13.80 2.48 -37.95
CA ASN A 254 13.47 2.58 -39.37
C ASN A 254 12.22 1.79 -39.79
N GLU A 255 12.03 0.58 -39.24
CA GLU A 255 11.18 -0.46 -39.86
C GLU A 255 10.16 -1.09 -38.91
N SER A 256 10.31 -0.92 -37.60
CA SER A 256 9.33 -1.41 -36.63
C SER A 256 7.96 -0.71 -36.75
N PRO A 257 6.87 -1.30 -36.22
CA PRO A 257 5.56 -0.65 -36.13
C PRO A 257 5.53 0.54 -35.16
N VAL A 258 6.51 0.68 -34.27
CA VAL A 258 6.57 1.67 -33.18
C VAL A 258 7.65 2.74 -33.37
N ARG A 259 8.41 2.68 -34.46
CA ARG A 259 9.58 3.53 -34.79
C ARG A 259 9.38 5.03 -34.56
N ASP A 260 8.16 5.53 -34.72
CA ASP A 260 7.78 6.94 -34.64
C ASP A 260 7.42 7.40 -33.20
N THR A 261 7.17 6.49 -32.26
CA THR A 261 6.87 6.80 -30.84
C THR A 261 7.81 6.16 -29.82
N VAL A 262 8.49 5.07 -30.15
CA VAL A 262 9.24 4.23 -29.20
C VAL A 262 10.43 4.96 -28.55
N VAL A 263 10.69 4.68 -27.27
CA VAL A 263 11.93 5.05 -26.56
C VAL A 263 12.64 3.82 -26.00
N VAL A 264 13.95 3.97 -25.75
CA VAL A 264 14.80 2.93 -25.15
C VAL A 264 15.71 3.56 -24.09
N ASN A 265 16.05 2.77 -23.09
CA ASN A 265 17.09 3.12 -22.11
C ASN A 265 18.51 2.90 -22.68
N ASP A 266 19.51 2.93 -21.81
CA ASP A 266 20.95 2.90 -22.11
C ASP A 266 21.65 1.56 -21.85
N ARG A 267 20.92 0.49 -21.53
CA ARG A 267 21.45 -0.83 -21.13
C ARG A 267 21.57 -1.83 -22.29
N TRP A 268 22.19 -1.38 -23.38
CA TRP A 268 22.36 -2.12 -24.65
C TRP A 268 23.73 -2.80 -24.81
N GLY A 269 24.62 -2.67 -23.84
CA GLY A 269 25.93 -3.33 -23.73
C GLY A 269 26.71 -2.78 -22.54
N ILE A 270 27.70 -3.52 -22.03
CA ILE A 270 28.61 -3.07 -20.94
C ILE A 270 29.26 -1.69 -21.22
N ASN A 271 29.28 -1.27 -22.49
CA ASN A 271 29.83 -0.03 -23.01
C ASN A 271 28.78 1.04 -23.39
N THR A 272 27.51 0.93 -22.97
CA THR A 272 26.44 1.88 -23.37
C THR A 272 25.80 2.69 -22.24
N ALA A 273 25.78 2.19 -21.01
CA ALA A 273 25.16 2.89 -19.87
C ALA A 273 25.81 4.27 -19.64
N CYS A 274 25.00 5.31 -19.40
CA CYS A 274 25.37 6.73 -19.40
C CYS A 274 25.94 7.33 -20.72
N HIS A 275 26.01 6.57 -21.83
CA HIS A 275 26.69 7.00 -23.06
C HIS A 275 25.80 7.00 -24.30
N HIS A 276 24.85 6.06 -24.41
CA HIS A 276 24.07 5.80 -25.62
C HIS A 276 22.61 5.44 -25.29
N GLY A 277 21.68 5.68 -26.21
CA GLY A 277 20.26 5.36 -26.02
C GLY A 277 19.35 6.59 -25.83
N GLY A 278 18.03 6.37 -25.83
CA GLY A 278 17.04 7.47 -25.83
C GLY A 278 16.94 8.22 -24.50
N PHE A 279 17.22 7.55 -23.38
CA PHE A 279 17.39 8.15 -22.07
C PHE A 279 18.37 7.32 -21.24
N TYR A 280 19.07 7.97 -20.30
CA TYR A 280 20.04 7.31 -19.43
C TYR A 280 19.38 6.80 -18.15
N THR A 281 19.64 5.55 -17.79
CA THR A 281 19.35 4.99 -16.47
C THR A 281 20.63 4.90 -15.65
N CYS A 282 21.81 4.74 -16.26
CA CYS A 282 23.14 4.69 -15.65
C CYS A 282 23.38 3.55 -14.62
N ALA A 283 22.54 3.43 -13.60
CA ALA A 283 22.54 2.43 -12.55
C ALA A 283 21.14 2.32 -11.94
N ASP A 284 20.89 1.31 -11.10
CA ASP A 284 19.65 1.23 -10.33
C ASP A 284 19.53 2.42 -9.36
N ARG A 285 18.34 3.04 -9.29
CA ARG A 285 18.03 4.21 -8.45
C ARG A 285 18.91 5.43 -8.74
N PHE A 286 19.34 5.60 -9.98
CA PHE A 286 20.10 6.75 -10.42
C PHE A 286 19.30 8.05 -10.26
N ASN A 287 19.73 8.89 -9.33
CA ASN A 287 19.24 10.25 -9.14
C ASN A 287 20.47 11.17 -8.95
N PRO A 288 20.88 11.96 -9.97
CA PRO A 288 22.11 12.74 -9.93
C PRO A 288 22.01 13.99 -9.03
N GLY A 289 20.80 14.39 -8.59
CA GLY A 289 20.57 15.60 -7.78
C GLY A 289 20.88 16.93 -8.49
N VAL A 290 21.25 16.91 -9.76
CA VAL A 290 21.59 18.07 -10.60
C VAL A 290 21.01 17.91 -12.00
N LEU A 291 20.83 19.00 -12.73
CA LEU A 291 20.40 18.96 -14.14
C LEU A 291 21.47 18.34 -15.05
N LEU A 292 21.09 17.32 -15.82
CA LEU A 292 21.93 16.70 -16.85
C LEU A 292 21.59 17.25 -18.26
N PRO A 293 22.56 17.23 -19.21
CA PRO A 293 22.33 17.68 -20.59
C PRO A 293 21.56 16.66 -21.46
N HIS A 294 21.42 15.42 -20.99
CA HIS A 294 20.67 14.35 -21.65
C HIS A 294 19.47 13.92 -20.80
N LYS A 295 18.41 13.40 -21.43
CA LYS A 295 17.26 12.86 -20.70
C LYS A 295 17.69 11.62 -19.92
N TRP A 296 17.15 11.47 -18.71
CA TRP A 296 17.45 10.36 -17.81
C TRP A 296 16.21 9.89 -17.05
N GLU A 297 16.29 8.74 -16.39
CA GLU A 297 15.20 8.11 -15.64
C GLU A 297 15.68 7.56 -14.28
N ASN A 298 15.05 8.01 -13.20
CA ASN A 298 15.18 7.43 -11.87
C ASN A 298 14.36 6.13 -11.82
N CYS A 299 15.00 5.02 -12.17
CA CYS A 299 14.42 3.70 -12.08
C CYS A 299 14.58 3.17 -10.65
N MET A 300 13.50 3.10 -9.86
CA MET A 300 13.55 2.74 -8.44
C MET A 300 12.38 1.89 -7.95
N THR A 301 12.46 1.39 -6.72
CA THR A 301 11.51 0.44 -6.12
C THR A 301 10.75 1.03 -4.93
N ILE A 302 9.47 0.69 -4.78
CA ILE A 302 8.70 1.05 -3.56
C ILE A 302 9.16 0.19 -2.36
N ASP A 303 9.51 -1.09 -2.57
CA ASP A 303 10.26 -1.91 -1.61
C ASP A 303 11.76 -1.59 -1.71
N LYS A 304 12.38 -1.10 -0.64
CA LYS A 304 13.80 -0.71 -0.61
C LYS A 304 14.77 -1.88 -0.88
N LYS A 305 14.33 -3.14 -0.70
CA LYS A 305 15.19 -4.33 -0.74
C LYS A 305 15.03 -5.20 -2.01
N SER A 306 13.99 -5.00 -2.82
CA SER A 306 13.61 -5.93 -3.89
C SER A 306 12.83 -5.25 -5.00
N TRP A 307 12.95 -5.75 -6.23
CA TRP A 307 12.03 -5.42 -7.33
C TRP A 307 10.84 -6.40 -7.35
N GLY A 308 11.11 -7.71 -7.20
CA GLY A 308 10.10 -8.76 -7.08
C GLY A 308 9.40 -8.79 -5.72
N TYR A 309 8.27 -9.50 -5.62
CA TYR A 309 7.48 -9.60 -4.39
C TYR A 309 8.20 -10.37 -3.27
N ARG A 310 8.15 -9.83 -2.04
CA ARG A 310 8.58 -10.50 -0.80
C ARG A 310 7.42 -10.62 0.17
N ARG A 311 7.07 -11.85 0.59
CA ARG A 311 6.00 -12.09 1.57
C ARG A 311 6.37 -11.63 2.99
N ASN A 312 7.67 -11.51 3.28
CA ASN A 312 8.21 -11.12 4.59
C ASN A 312 8.63 -9.63 4.67
N ALA A 313 8.11 -8.78 3.80
CA ALA A 313 8.37 -7.33 3.85
C ALA A 313 7.48 -6.65 4.91
N VAL A 314 8.12 -5.96 5.86
CA VAL A 314 7.49 -5.11 6.88
C VAL A 314 7.32 -3.67 6.37
N LEU A 315 6.47 -2.84 6.98
CA LEU A 315 6.19 -1.47 6.47
C LEU A 315 7.45 -0.60 6.32
N SER A 316 8.43 -0.76 7.21
CA SER A 316 9.70 -0.01 7.18
C SER A 316 10.58 -0.33 5.97
N ASP A 317 10.37 -1.47 5.31
CA ASP A 317 11.03 -1.82 4.04
C ASP A 317 10.45 -1.05 2.86
N TYR A 318 9.21 -0.55 2.96
CA TYR A 318 8.60 0.26 1.91
C TYR A 318 8.93 1.74 2.07
N TYR A 319 9.05 2.48 0.97
CA TYR A 319 9.03 3.95 1.02
C TYR A 319 7.66 4.46 1.55
N THR A 320 7.67 5.59 2.24
CA THR A 320 6.45 6.33 2.61
C THR A 320 5.96 7.14 1.40
N LEU A 321 4.68 7.52 1.37
CA LEU A 321 4.15 8.38 0.31
C LEU A 321 4.94 9.70 0.18
N ALA A 322 5.28 10.34 1.31
CA ALA A 322 6.14 11.53 1.33
C ALA A 322 7.54 11.27 0.74
N GLY A 323 8.12 10.08 0.97
CA GLY A 323 9.39 9.68 0.35
C GLY A 323 9.29 9.54 -1.17
N LEU A 324 8.22 8.93 -1.68
CA LEU A 324 8.01 8.74 -3.12
C LEU A 324 7.72 10.07 -3.84
N ILE A 325 6.92 10.94 -3.22
CA ILE A 325 6.66 12.30 -3.71
C ILE A 325 7.93 13.16 -3.70
N LYS A 326 8.79 13.00 -2.68
CA LYS A 326 10.12 13.64 -2.63
C LYS A 326 11.01 13.19 -3.78
N GLU A 327 11.13 11.89 -4.03
CA GLU A 327 11.92 11.38 -5.17
C GLU A 327 11.37 11.88 -6.51
N LEU A 328 10.05 11.92 -6.70
CA LEU A 328 9.43 12.47 -7.92
C LEU A 328 9.79 13.95 -8.12
N ILE A 329 9.62 14.78 -7.09
CA ILE A 329 9.89 16.22 -7.14
C ILE A 329 11.36 16.49 -7.48
N ILE A 330 12.30 15.83 -6.79
CA ILE A 330 13.74 15.97 -7.04
C ILE A 330 14.08 15.53 -8.47
N THR A 331 13.60 14.34 -8.87
CA THR A 331 13.83 13.76 -10.19
C THR A 331 13.39 14.70 -11.31
N VAL A 332 12.17 15.23 -11.23
CA VAL A 332 11.60 16.10 -12.28
C VAL A 332 12.25 17.48 -12.30
N SER A 333 12.58 18.06 -11.13
CA SER A 333 13.36 19.31 -11.05
C SER A 333 14.73 19.16 -11.70
N CYS A 334 15.38 18.00 -11.58
CA CYS A 334 16.65 17.66 -12.23
C CYS A 334 16.49 17.12 -13.67
N GLY A 335 15.29 17.15 -14.23
CA GLY A 335 14.99 16.83 -15.64
C GLY A 335 14.73 15.36 -15.95
N GLY A 336 14.77 14.48 -14.96
CA GLY A 336 14.49 13.05 -15.13
C GLY A 336 13.01 12.74 -15.31
N ASN A 337 12.73 11.46 -15.54
CA ASN A 337 11.44 10.84 -15.19
C ASN A 337 11.62 9.91 -13.98
N LEU A 338 10.56 9.66 -13.21
CA LEU A 338 10.54 8.62 -12.18
C LEU A 338 9.84 7.37 -12.72
N LEU A 339 10.53 6.23 -12.74
CA LEU A 339 9.96 4.92 -13.03
C LEU A 339 9.95 4.08 -11.76
N MET A 340 8.76 3.89 -11.18
CA MET A 340 8.57 3.40 -9.82
C MET A 340 8.02 1.97 -9.80
N ASN A 341 8.76 1.03 -9.22
CA ASN A 341 8.45 -0.39 -9.30
C ASN A 341 7.51 -0.92 -8.20
N VAL A 342 6.54 -1.72 -8.64
CA VAL A 342 5.76 -2.68 -7.82
C VAL A 342 6.18 -4.12 -8.11
N GLY A 343 6.14 -4.99 -7.09
CA GLY A 343 6.33 -6.44 -7.23
C GLY A 343 5.03 -7.18 -6.89
N PRO A 344 4.24 -7.66 -7.87
CA PRO A 344 2.99 -8.38 -7.63
C PRO A 344 3.20 -9.81 -7.12
N THR A 345 2.22 -10.35 -6.40
CA THR A 345 2.28 -11.75 -5.91
C THR A 345 2.23 -12.76 -7.05
N LYS A 346 2.64 -14.01 -6.81
CA LYS A 346 2.49 -15.12 -7.79
C LYS A 346 1.05 -15.34 -8.29
N ASP A 347 0.07 -14.88 -7.53
CA ASP A 347 -1.36 -15.00 -7.82
C ASP A 347 -1.89 -13.77 -8.56
N GLY A 348 -1.05 -12.80 -8.95
CA GLY A 348 -1.43 -11.63 -9.76
C GLY A 348 -1.90 -10.40 -8.99
N ILE A 349 -1.73 -10.38 -7.66
CA ILE A 349 -2.19 -9.27 -6.82
C ILE A 349 -1.08 -8.23 -6.67
N ILE A 350 -1.36 -6.98 -7.03
CA ILE A 350 -0.63 -5.82 -6.53
C ILE A 350 -1.13 -5.58 -5.10
N THR A 351 -0.29 -5.84 -4.09
CA THR A 351 -0.76 -5.87 -2.69
C THR A 351 -1.24 -4.49 -2.20
N PRO A 352 -2.17 -4.42 -1.23
CA PRO A 352 -2.79 -3.16 -0.81
C PRO A 352 -1.83 -2.05 -0.37
N ILE A 353 -0.61 -2.39 0.08
CA ILE A 353 0.41 -1.37 0.39
C ILE A 353 0.97 -0.70 -0.88
N TYR A 354 1.14 -1.44 -1.98
CA TYR A 354 1.49 -0.85 -3.27
C TYR A 354 0.31 -0.05 -3.84
N GLU A 355 -0.91 -0.57 -3.77
CA GLU A 355 -2.11 0.19 -4.17
C GLU A 355 -2.22 1.53 -3.42
N GLU A 356 -1.98 1.53 -2.11
CA GLU A 356 -2.08 2.72 -1.27
C GLU A 356 -1.05 3.78 -1.70
N ARG A 357 0.20 3.37 -1.93
CA ARG A 357 1.24 4.28 -2.44
C ARG A 357 0.91 4.81 -3.83
N LEU A 358 0.46 3.95 -4.75
CA LEU A 358 0.08 4.35 -6.11
C LEU A 358 -1.08 5.36 -6.10
N ARG A 359 -2.18 5.04 -5.41
CA ARG A 359 -3.36 5.90 -5.29
C ARG A 359 -3.05 7.19 -4.52
N GLY A 360 -2.16 7.15 -3.54
CA GLY A 360 -1.64 8.32 -2.83
C GLY A 360 -0.84 9.26 -3.72
N MET A 361 0.04 8.71 -4.59
CA MET A 361 0.77 9.49 -5.60
C MET A 361 -0.22 10.18 -6.54
N GLY A 362 -1.21 9.45 -7.05
CA GLY A 362 -2.24 9.98 -7.94
C GLY A 362 -3.12 11.05 -7.31
N ALA A 363 -3.53 10.88 -6.05
CA ALA A 363 -4.29 11.90 -5.32
C ALA A 363 -3.51 13.21 -5.17
N TRP A 364 -2.20 13.14 -4.89
CA TRP A 364 -1.34 14.34 -4.85
C TRP A 364 -1.13 14.94 -6.25
N LEU A 365 -0.94 14.11 -7.27
CA LEU A 365 -0.76 14.51 -8.67
C LEU A 365 -2.03 15.11 -9.29
N ALA A 366 -3.22 14.74 -8.82
CA ALA A 366 -4.48 15.38 -9.22
C ALA A 366 -4.60 16.84 -8.75
N VAL A 367 -3.88 17.22 -7.68
CA VAL A 367 -3.85 18.60 -7.15
C VAL A 367 -2.63 19.38 -7.64
N ASN A 368 -1.47 18.71 -7.73
CA ASN A 368 -0.16 19.35 -7.95
C ASN A 368 0.44 19.08 -9.34
N GLY A 369 -0.21 18.28 -10.18
CA GLY A 369 0.33 17.78 -11.45
C GLY A 369 0.72 18.84 -12.49
N GLU A 370 0.16 20.05 -12.44
CA GLU A 370 0.58 21.15 -13.33
C GLU A 370 2.02 21.66 -13.06
N ALA A 371 2.60 21.26 -11.93
CA ALA A 371 4.00 21.49 -11.56
C ALA A 371 4.92 20.28 -11.83
N ILE A 372 4.38 19.20 -12.39
CA ILE A 372 5.10 17.98 -12.76
C ILE A 372 5.01 17.77 -14.27
N TYR A 373 3.83 17.40 -14.78
CA TYR A 373 3.61 17.13 -16.20
C TYR A 373 3.83 18.39 -17.05
N ASP A 374 4.31 18.22 -18.28
CA ASP A 374 4.66 19.31 -19.20
C ASP A 374 5.67 20.36 -18.66
N THR A 375 6.30 20.14 -17.50
CA THR A 375 7.30 21.07 -16.96
C THR A 375 8.71 20.83 -17.50
N LYS A 376 9.55 21.86 -17.39
CA LYS A 376 11.00 21.80 -17.57
C LYS A 376 11.70 22.08 -16.23
N PRO A 377 12.94 21.60 -16.04
CA PRO A 377 13.86 22.14 -15.05
C PRO A 377 13.95 23.67 -15.14
N TRP A 378 13.96 24.34 -13.99
CA TRP A 378 14.32 25.76 -13.93
C TRP A 378 15.86 25.92 -13.89
N THR A 379 16.36 27.14 -14.06
CA THR A 379 17.81 27.45 -14.05
C THR A 379 18.49 27.18 -12.71
N VAL A 380 17.72 26.98 -11.66
CA VAL A 380 18.16 26.55 -10.33
C VAL A 380 17.21 25.42 -9.89
N GLN A 381 17.75 24.27 -9.47
CA GLN A 381 16.91 23.10 -9.15
C GLN A 381 16.34 23.14 -7.72
N ASN A 382 17.12 23.59 -6.74
CA ASN A 382 16.71 23.71 -5.33
C ASN A 382 17.03 25.10 -4.75
N ASP A 383 16.36 25.50 -3.67
CA ASP A 383 16.56 26.82 -3.09
C ASP A 383 17.84 26.95 -2.25
N THR A 384 18.47 28.13 -2.31
CA THR A 384 19.73 28.47 -1.65
C THR A 384 19.61 28.81 -0.15
N LEU A 385 18.39 29.05 0.36
CA LEU A 385 18.12 29.22 1.79
C LEU A 385 17.33 28.04 2.37
N THR A 386 16.33 27.52 1.65
CA THR A 386 15.55 26.35 2.09
C THR A 386 15.77 25.17 1.13
N GLY A 387 16.80 24.35 1.39
CA GLY A 387 17.19 23.22 0.53
C GLY A 387 16.14 22.10 0.38
N SER A 388 15.06 22.11 1.17
CA SER A 388 13.88 21.27 1.02
C SER A 388 12.84 21.84 0.03
N VAL A 389 13.14 22.96 -0.65
CA VAL A 389 12.33 23.52 -1.75
C VAL A 389 13.01 23.30 -3.10
N TRP A 390 12.23 22.78 -4.05
CA TRP A 390 12.66 22.40 -5.40
C TRP A 390 11.79 23.07 -6.47
N TYR A 391 12.36 23.34 -7.64
CA TYR A 391 11.75 24.21 -8.66
C TYR A 391 11.47 23.49 -9.98
N THR A 392 10.31 23.77 -10.56
CA THR A 392 9.95 23.41 -11.95
C THR A 392 9.33 24.61 -12.66
N LEU A 393 9.50 24.67 -13.98
CA LEU A 393 9.02 25.76 -14.84
C LEU A 393 7.99 25.22 -15.83
N SER A 394 6.87 25.91 -16.02
CA SER A 394 5.87 25.51 -17.02
C SER A 394 6.45 25.51 -18.44
N LYS A 395 5.97 24.63 -19.34
CA LYS A 395 6.38 24.52 -20.76
C LYS A 395 6.51 25.85 -21.52
N ASN A 396 5.64 26.79 -21.15
CA ASN A 396 5.48 28.13 -21.74
C ASN A 396 6.19 29.25 -20.95
N GLU A 397 6.92 28.90 -19.89
CA GLU A 397 7.85 29.74 -19.13
C GLU A 397 7.17 30.94 -18.41
N LYS A 398 5.83 30.87 -18.24
CA LYS A 398 5.00 31.89 -17.58
C LYS A 398 4.73 31.61 -16.10
N GLN A 399 4.93 30.37 -15.64
CA GLN A 399 4.65 29.95 -14.27
C GLN A 399 5.85 29.19 -13.71
N LEU A 400 6.37 29.67 -12.58
CA LEU A 400 7.33 28.93 -11.77
C LEU A 400 6.60 28.28 -10.60
N TYR A 401 6.95 27.04 -10.32
CA TYR A 401 6.48 26.28 -9.18
C TYR A 401 7.62 26.06 -8.19
N ALA A 402 7.32 26.22 -6.89
CA ALA A 402 8.23 25.93 -5.80
C ALA A 402 7.60 24.84 -4.92
N SER A 403 8.13 23.62 -5.05
CA SER A 403 7.68 22.42 -4.35
C SER A 403 8.39 22.30 -3.00
N ILE A 404 7.63 22.47 -1.92
CA ILE A 404 8.07 22.37 -0.52
C ILE A 404 7.94 20.92 -0.06
N LEU A 405 9.04 20.32 0.37
CA LEU A 405 9.05 18.96 0.92
C LEU A 405 8.82 18.91 2.44
N GLU A 406 9.15 20.00 3.14
CA GLU A 406 9.10 20.10 4.61
C GLU A 406 8.47 21.45 4.99
N TRP A 407 7.36 21.43 5.75
CA TRP A 407 6.63 22.65 6.12
C TRP A 407 7.29 23.34 7.33
N PRO A 408 7.60 24.64 7.28
CA PRO A 408 8.23 25.35 8.40
C PRO A 408 7.26 25.49 9.59
N ASP A 409 7.75 25.23 10.81
CA ASP A 409 6.95 25.19 12.04
C ASP A 409 6.21 26.50 12.33
N ASP A 410 6.87 27.64 12.10
CA ASP A 410 6.32 29.00 12.27
C ASP A 410 5.45 29.45 11.07
N ASN A 411 5.39 28.64 10.01
CA ASN A 411 4.75 28.91 8.71
C ASN A 411 5.44 30.00 7.87
N ILE A 412 6.71 30.34 8.12
CA ILE A 412 7.47 31.31 7.31
C ILE A 412 8.52 30.58 6.46
N LEU A 413 8.32 30.60 5.15
CA LEU A 413 9.26 30.05 4.18
C LEU A 413 10.23 31.13 3.68
N LEU A 414 11.53 30.82 3.66
CA LEU A 414 12.59 31.73 3.25
C LEU A 414 13.28 31.21 1.98
N LEU A 415 13.17 31.95 0.87
CA LEU A 415 13.74 31.57 -0.42
C LEU A 415 14.84 32.55 -0.84
N GLY A 416 16.02 32.04 -1.18
CA GLY A 416 17.18 32.83 -1.62
C GLY A 416 17.26 32.97 -3.13
N SER A 417 16.78 31.99 -3.88
CA SER A 417 16.98 31.90 -5.34
C SER A 417 16.01 32.79 -6.14
N LEU A 418 15.00 33.40 -5.51
CA LEU A 418 13.93 34.14 -6.19
C LEU A 418 13.94 35.65 -5.92
N LYS A 419 13.80 36.44 -6.99
CA LYS A 419 13.53 37.90 -6.94
C LYS A 419 12.27 38.25 -7.73
N LEU A 420 11.15 38.38 -7.03
CA LEU A 420 9.83 38.67 -7.58
C LEU A 420 9.61 40.16 -7.85
N SER A 421 8.77 40.45 -8.85
CA SER A 421 8.22 41.79 -9.07
C SER A 421 7.20 42.15 -7.99
N LYS A 422 7.08 43.43 -7.60
CA LYS A 422 6.03 43.94 -6.68
C LYS A 422 4.59 43.53 -7.07
N SER A 423 4.40 43.15 -8.33
CA SER A 423 3.14 42.80 -8.94
C SER A 423 2.81 41.30 -8.80
N SER A 424 3.61 40.48 -8.10
CA SER A 424 3.44 39.01 -8.01
C SER A 424 2.48 38.49 -6.90
N GLN A 425 1.73 37.43 -7.17
CA GLN A 425 1.02 36.54 -6.22
C GLN A 425 2.00 35.43 -5.91
N ILE A 426 1.80 34.81 -4.75
CA ILE A 426 2.06 33.39 -4.61
C ILE A 426 0.71 32.73 -4.31
N ARG A 427 0.43 31.55 -4.87
CA ARG A 427 -0.74 30.73 -4.57
C ARG A 427 -0.26 29.33 -4.21
N LEU A 428 -0.86 28.71 -3.21
CA LEU A 428 -0.65 27.28 -2.94
C LEU A 428 -1.61 26.47 -3.83
N LEU A 429 -1.13 25.43 -4.52
CA LEU A 429 -2.02 24.54 -5.27
C LEU A 429 -3.00 23.83 -4.30
N GLY A 430 -4.24 23.62 -4.77
CA GLY A 430 -5.36 23.20 -3.91
C GLY A 430 -5.93 24.30 -2.99
N TYR A 431 -5.31 25.48 -2.88
CA TYR A 431 -5.75 26.57 -2.00
C TYR A 431 -6.24 27.79 -2.79
N SER A 432 -7.38 28.37 -2.38
CA SER A 432 -8.05 29.44 -3.12
C SER A 432 -7.46 30.84 -2.86
N SER A 433 -6.99 31.09 -1.64
CA SER A 433 -6.48 32.40 -1.22
C SER A 433 -5.03 32.62 -1.64
N ILE A 434 -4.64 33.90 -1.66
CA ILE A 434 -3.34 34.34 -2.15
C ILE A 434 -2.39 34.48 -0.97
N ILE A 435 -1.21 33.87 -1.10
CA ILE A 435 -0.20 33.79 -0.05
C ILE A 435 0.54 35.14 0.03
N PRO A 436 0.56 35.82 1.19
CA PRO A 436 1.31 37.05 1.37
C PRO A 436 2.82 36.78 1.45
N TRP A 437 3.60 37.72 0.91
CA TRP A 437 5.05 37.63 0.86
C TRP A 437 5.69 39.02 1.04
N LYS A 438 6.94 39.04 1.50
CA LYS A 438 7.82 40.22 1.59
C LYS A 438 9.15 39.87 0.92
N GLN A 439 9.91 40.87 0.49
CA GLN A 439 11.20 40.63 -0.15
C GLN A 439 12.21 41.71 0.24
N SER A 440 13.44 41.27 0.46
CA SER A 440 14.65 42.08 0.64
C SER A 440 15.66 41.69 -0.43
N ASP A 441 16.81 42.36 -0.51
CA ASP A 441 17.73 42.13 -1.64
C ASP A 441 18.30 40.71 -1.73
N ASN A 442 18.39 40.00 -0.59
CA ASN A 442 18.99 38.66 -0.47
C ASN A 442 17.98 37.56 -0.06
N LYS A 443 16.71 37.88 0.20
CA LYS A 443 15.67 36.87 0.51
C LYS A 443 14.25 37.29 0.15
N LEU A 444 13.48 36.31 -0.31
CA LEU A 444 12.01 36.30 -0.36
C LEU A 444 11.48 35.58 0.89
N GLU A 445 10.47 36.16 1.54
CA GLU A 445 9.86 35.68 2.78
C GLU A 445 8.37 35.47 2.53
N ILE A 446 7.87 34.25 2.71
CA ILE A 446 6.50 33.85 2.35
C ILE A 446 5.79 33.37 3.60
N SER A 447 4.69 34.02 3.98
CA SER A 447 3.91 33.64 5.17
C SER A 447 2.82 32.66 4.75
N LEU A 448 3.08 31.37 4.95
CA LEU A 448 2.18 30.28 4.60
C LEU A 448 0.95 30.26 5.54
N PRO A 449 -0.23 29.78 5.08
CA PRO A 449 -1.41 29.72 5.93
C PRO A 449 -1.28 28.54 6.90
N ALA A 450 -1.33 28.77 8.22
CA ALA A 450 -1.30 27.66 9.20
C ALA A 450 -2.44 26.64 9.03
N ASN A 451 -3.54 27.05 8.38
CA ASN A 451 -4.70 26.21 8.02
C ASN A 451 -4.56 25.53 6.65
N ALA A 452 -3.49 25.77 5.90
CA ALA A 452 -3.10 24.91 4.80
C ALA A 452 -2.72 23.53 5.35
N HIS A 453 -2.84 22.51 4.51
CA HIS A 453 -2.94 21.12 4.98
C HIS A 453 -1.61 20.59 5.53
N ARG A 454 -1.36 20.72 6.85
CA ARG A 454 -0.21 20.15 7.60
C ARG A 454 -0.17 18.61 7.66
N GLY A 455 -0.55 17.93 6.57
CA GLY A 455 -0.57 16.47 6.44
C GLY A 455 -0.50 15.97 4.98
N GLU A 456 -0.26 16.84 4.00
CA GLU A 456 0.06 16.43 2.64
C GLU A 456 1.52 15.91 2.57
N PRO A 457 1.86 15.02 1.62
CA PRO A 457 3.23 14.50 1.46
C PRO A 457 4.24 15.54 0.93
N ALA A 458 3.76 16.61 0.28
CA ALA A 458 4.49 17.81 -0.13
C ALA A 458 3.50 18.91 -0.55
N TRP A 459 3.96 20.15 -0.71
CA TRP A 459 3.12 21.31 -1.08
C TRP A 459 3.72 22.08 -2.25
N VAL A 460 2.91 22.63 -3.15
CA VAL A 460 3.43 23.38 -4.31
C VAL A 460 2.92 24.82 -4.35
N LEU A 461 3.85 25.78 -4.31
CA LEU A 461 3.57 27.19 -4.54
C LEU A 461 3.68 27.53 -6.03
N ARG A 462 2.60 28.05 -6.61
CA ARG A 462 2.51 28.58 -7.97
C ARG A 462 2.56 30.11 -7.94
N ILE A 463 3.48 30.72 -8.68
CA ILE A 463 3.76 32.16 -8.60
C ILE A 463 3.02 32.92 -9.73
N LEU A 464 2.11 33.84 -9.35
CA LEU A 464 1.17 34.58 -10.24
C LEU A 464 1.17 36.11 -9.91
N LYS A 465 0.03 36.87 -9.77
CA LYS A 465 -0.01 38.37 -9.51
C LYS A 465 -1.01 39.02 -8.48
N ALA A 466 -0.63 39.25 -7.18
CA ALA A 466 -1.25 39.94 -5.96
C ALA A 466 -2.69 39.59 -5.45
N HIS A 467 -3.23 39.63 -4.17
CA HIS A 467 -2.92 39.54 -2.68
C HIS A 467 -4.27 39.16 -1.92
N TYR A 468 -4.63 39.03 -0.60
CA TYR A 468 -4.25 39.41 0.82
C TYR A 468 -4.89 38.41 1.90
N THR A 469 -4.97 38.67 3.25
CA THR A 469 -5.44 37.70 4.34
C THR A 469 -5.93 38.30 5.72
N VAL A 470 -6.73 37.60 6.60
CA VAL A 470 -7.14 37.96 8.03
C VAL A 470 -7.70 36.76 8.93
N ILE A 471 -8.02 36.88 10.25
CA ILE A 471 -8.42 35.76 11.23
C ILE A 471 -9.27 36.12 12.53
N VAL A 472 -9.77 35.16 13.38
CA VAL A 472 -10.77 35.31 14.54
C VAL A 472 -10.68 34.21 15.69
N ARG A 473 -11.06 34.47 17.00
CA ARG A 473 -11.30 33.52 18.20
C ARG A 473 -12.08 34.25 19.41
N THR A 474 -12.45 33.90 20.70
CA THR A 474 -11.91 33.15 21.93
C THR A 474 -12.90 32.91 23.28
N GLU A 475 -13.22 31.94 24.30
CA GLU A 475 -13.45 30.43 24.92
C GLU A 475 -14.23 30.49 26.37
N GLU A 476 -14.11 29.49 27.33
CA GLU A 476 -14.89 28.91 28.51
C GLU A 476 -14.26 29.00 29.98
N GLU A 477 -14.20 28.10 31.03
CA GLU A 477 -14.28 26.61 31.42
C GLU A 477 -14.45 26.41 33.02
N ASN A 478 -14.60 25.31 33.86
CA ASN A 478 -14.84 23.80 33.88
C ASN A 478 -14.98 23.11 35.35
N PHE A 479 -15.71 21.96 35.58
CA PHE A 479 -15.53 20.76 36.55
C PHE A 479 -15.78 20.74 38.14
N VAL A 480 -15.61 19.67 39.02
CA VAL A 480 -16.21 18.26 39.28
C VAL A 480 -15.85 17.64 40.74
N SER A 481 -16.10 16.33 41.11
CA SER A 481 -16.26 15.71 42.49
C SER A 481 -15.45 14.40 42.89
N THR A 482 -15.85 13.60 43.95
CA THR A 482 -15.12 12.40 44.56
C THR A 482 -15.99 11.23 45.17
N LEU A 483 -15.43 10.04 45.53
CA LEU A 483 -16.16 8.77 45.93
C LEU A 483 -15.39 7.73 46.85
N THR A 484 -16.01 6.59 47.26
CA THR A 484 -15.47 5.49 48.17
C THR A 484 -15.82 4.00 47.76
N LYS A 485 -15.60 2.97 48.61
CA LYS A 485 -15.33 1.52 48.27
C LYS A 485 -16.42 0.46 48.66
N ALA A 486 -16.40 -0.75 48.05
CA ALA A 486 -17.51 -1.74 47.95
C ALA A 486 -17.17 -3.23 48.40
N PRO A 487 -18.16 -4.20 48.42
CA PRO A 487 -18.03 -5.57 48.99
C PRO A 487 -17.86 -6.74 47.96
N LYS A 488 -18.02 -8.01 48.41
CA LYS A 488 -17.89 -9.27 47.62
C LYS A 488 -19.11 -9.60 46.72
N TYR A 489 -18.90 -10.43 45.70
CA TYR A 489 -19.92 -10.86 44.72
C TYR A 489 -20.37 -12.32 44.87
N VAL A 490 -21.58 -12.65 44.39
CA VAL A 490 -22.18 -14.01 44.32
C VAL A 490 -22.66 -14.32 42.89
N PRO A 491 -22.90 -15.59 42.49
CA PRO A 491 -23.27 -15.97 41.11
C PRO A 491 -24.73 -15.64 40.75
N THR A 492 -25.10 -14.37 40.82
CA THR A 492 -26.37 -13.82 40.33
C THR A 492 -26.12 -12.50 39.61
N TRP A 493 -26.81 -12.25 38.50
CA TRP A 493 -26.59 -11.04 37.69
C TRP A 493 -26.68 -9.73 38.51
N PRO A 494 -27.69 -9.49 39.38
CA PRO A 494 -27.72 -8.30 40.23
C PRO A 494 -26.55 -8.14 41.20
N SER A 495 -25.77 -9.20 41.47
CA SER A 495 -24.51 -9.11 42.21
C SER A 495 -23.32 -8.89 41.27
N LEU A 496 -23.24 -9.61 40.15
CA LEU A 496 -22.14 -9.50 39.19
C LEU A 496 -22.10 -8.11 38.54
N ASP A 497 -23.26 -7.59 38.12
CA ASP A 497 -23.42 -6.27 37.51
C ASP A 497 -23.28 -5.12 38.53
N SER A 498 -23.20 -5.42 39.83
CA SER A 498 -22.88 -4.43 40.87
C SER A 498 -21.38 -4.11 40.99
N ARG A 499 -20.54 -4.84 40.24
CA ARG A 499 -19.09 -4.62 40.14
C ARG A 499 -18.81 -3.24 39.54
N PRO A 500 -18.03 -2.37 40.21
CA PRO A 500 -17.62 -1.12 39.60
C PRO A 500 -16.58 -1.38 38.50
N LEU A 501 -16.82 -0.83 37.32
CA LEU A 501 -15.91 -0.95 36.18
C LEU A 501 -14.49 -0.51 36.55
N PRO A 502 -13.45 -1.33 36.30
CA PRO A 502 -12.05 -0.94 36.47
C PRO A 502 -11.72 0.35 35.71
N VAL A 503 -11.25 1.37 36.45
CA VAL A 503 -11.00 2.74 35.94
C VAL A 503 -10.13 2.76 34.68
N TRP A 504 -9.16 1.83 34.58
CA TRP A 504 -8.28 1.73 33.42
C TRP A 504 -9.05 1.48 32.12
N TYR A 505 -10.15 0.70 32.16
CA TYR A 505 -10.90 0.32 30.97
C TYR A 505 -11.78 1.47 30.48
N ASP A 506 -12.34 2.31 31.36
CA ASP A 506 -13.01 3.51 30.86
C ASP A 506 -12.02 4.47 30.20
N VAL A 507 -10.85 4.74 30.81
CA VAL A 507 -9.87 5.68 30.23
C VAL A 507 -9.10 5.10 29.03
N ALA A 508 -9.21 3.80 28.76
CA ALA A 508 -8.49 3.14 27.67
C ALA A 508 -8.90 3.68 26.29
N LYS A 509 -10.21 3.82 26.03
CA LYS A 509 -10.87 4.33 24.80
C LYS A 509 -10.54 3.62 23.48
N PHE A 510 -9.38 2.95 23.33
CA PHE A 510 -8.93 2.27 22.12
C PHE A 510 -8.12 1.00 22.44
N GLY A 511 -8.44 -0.11 21.76
CA GLY A 511 -7.75 -1.40 21.85
C GLY A 511 -7.66 -2.12 20.51
N ILE A 512 -6.81 -3.16 20.42
CA ILE A 512 -6.61 -3.96 19.20
C ILE A 512 -7.12 -5.40 19.38
N PHE A 513 -7.98 -5.86 18.47
CA PHE A 513 -8.36 -7.27 18.37
C PHE A 513 -7.44 -7.97 17.36
N ILE A 514 -7.11 -9.24 17.59
CA ILE A 514 -6.27 -10.04 16.70
C ILE A 514 -6.98 -11.37 16.39
N HIS A 515 -7.73 -11.42 15.29
CA HIS A 515 -8.34 -12.66 14.80
C HIS A 515 -7.32 -13.50 14.02
N TRP A 516 -6.78 -14.52 14.69
CA TRP A 516 -5.77 -15.42 14.16
C TRP A 516 -6.05 -16.87 14.55
N GLY A 517 -5.69 -17.82 13.68
CA GLY A 517 -6.07 -19.23 13.80
C GLY A 517 -5.96 -19.99 12.48
N VAL A 518 -6.38 -21.26 12.45
CA VAL A 518 -6.23 -22.15 11.28
C VAL A 518 -7.02 -21.63 10.07
N PHE A 519 -8.11 -20.91 10.27
CA PHE A 519 -8.86 -20.24 9.19
C PHE A 519 -8.02 -19.26 8.35
N SER A 520 -6.91 -18.75 8.88
CA SER A 520 -5.97 -17.90 8.11
C SER A 520 -5.22 -18.67 7.02
N VAL A 521 -5.20 -20.01 7.05
CA VAL A 521 -4.50 -20.87 6.08
C VAL A 521 -5.13 -20.85 4.69
N PRO A 522 -6.44 -21.14 4.49
CA PRO A 522 -7.07 -20.97 3.17
C PRO A 522 -7.08 -19.50 2.72
N SER A 523 -7.05 -18.53 3.66
CA SER A 523 -7.04 -17.09 3.37
C SER A 523 -8.14 -16.63 2.41
N PHE A 524 -9.30 -17.29 2.43
CA PHE A 524 -10.37 -17.15 1.43
C PHE A 524 -11.75 -17.10 2.12
N GLY A 525 -12.68 -16.29 1.61
CA GLY A 525 -13.97 -16.08 2.26
C GLY A 525 -13.81 -15.22 3.51
N SER A 526 -13.86 -15.84 4.70
CA SER A 526 -13.58 -15.22 6.00
C SER A 526 -13.18 -16.31 7.01
N GLU A 527 -12.96 -15.93 8.28
CA GLU A 527 -12.79 -16.82 9.43
C GLU A 527 -13.86 -17.94 9.56
N TRP A 528 -15.07 -17.75 9.02
CA TRP A 528 -16.13 -18.77 8.96
C TRP A 528 -15.91 -19.85 7.88
N PHE A 529 -14.71 -19.95 7.26
CA PHE A 529 -14.42 -20.85 6.15
C PHE A 529 -14.90 -22.29 6.35
N TRP A 530 -14.65 -22.89 7.53
CA TRP A 530 -15.00 -24.31 7.76
C TRP A 530 -16.51 -24.54 7.69
N ASN A 531 -17.28 -23.77 8.45
CA ASN A 531 -18.74 -23.81 8.45
C ASN A 531 -19.30 -23.49 7.06
N ASN A 532 -18.80 -22.43 6.41
CA ASN A 532 -19.26 -22.01 5.09
C ASN A 532 -18.95 -23.01 3.96
N TRP A 533 -17.94 -23.87 4.14
CA TRP A 533 -17.64 -24.98 3.24
C TRP A 533 -18.47 -26.23 3.56
N LYS A 534 -18.77 -26.48 4.83
CA LYS A 534 -19.52 -27.66 5.28
C LYS A 534 -21.03 -27.56 5.05
N GLU A 535 -21.60 -26.39 5.31
CA GLU A 535 -23.03 -26.11 5.13
C GLU A 535 -23.35 -25.57 3.72
N GLU A 536 -22.43 -25.72 2.75
CA GLU A 536 -22.60 -25.17 1.39
C GLU A 536 -23.64 -25.97 0.59
N THR A 537 -24.83 -25.38 0.41
CA THR A 537 -25.99 -26.03 -0.22
C THR A 537 -26.44 -25.37 -1.52
N GLU A 538 -26.40 -24.03 -1.61
CA GLU A 538 -26.84 -23.27 -2.79
C GLU A 538 -25.68 -22.79 -3.68
N THR A 539 -24.48 -22.58 -3.12
CA THR A 539 -23.29 -22.16 -3.87
C THR A 539 -22.30 -23.32 -4.03
N THR A 540 -21.33 -23.14 -4.93
CA THR A 540 -20.16 -24.03 -5.05
C THR A 540 -18.85 -23.30 -4.78
N LYS A 541 -18.90 -22.05 -4.29
CA LYS A 541 -17.76 -21.14 -4.06
C LYS A 541 -16.66 -21.78 -3.21
N TYR A 542 -17.01 -22.40 -2.08
CA TYR A 542 -16.03 -23.00 -1.17
C TYR A 542 -15.65 -24.40 -1.62
N SER A 543 -16.63 -25.17 -2.08
CA SER A 543 -16.45 -26.52 -2.61
C SER A 543 -15.54 -26.55 -3.83
N ASP A 544 -15.69 -25.62 -4.77
CA ASP A 544 -14.86 -25.50 -5.96
C ASP A 544 -13.50 -24.87 -5.63
N PHE A 545 -13.44 -23.94 -4.66
CA PHE A 545 -12.16 -23.46 -4.12
C PHE A 545 -11.29 -24.63 -3.64
N MET A 546 -11.91 -25.58 -2.91
CA MET A 546 -11.24 -26.78 -2.41
C MET A 546 -10.87 -27.76 -3.53
N LYS A 547 -11.82 -28.16 -4.40
CA LYS A 547 -11.57 -29.09 -5.53
C LYS A 547 -10.43 -28.63 -6.46
N GLN A 548 -10.27 -27.31 -6.63
CA GLN A 548 -9.25 -26.71 -7.51
C GLN A 548 -7.84 -26.67 -6.90
N ARG A 549 -7.71 -26.71 -5.56
CA ARG A 549 -6.45 -26.37 -4.87
C ARG A 549 -5.94 -27.44 -3.90
N TYR A 550 -6.77 -28.41 -3.52
CA TYR A 550 -6.44 -29.43 -2.52
C TYR A 550 -6.79 -30.84 -3.04
N PRO A 551 -6.05 -31.88 -2.63
CA PRO A 551 -6.27 -33.24 -3.12
C PRO A 551 -7.64 -33.79 -2.69
N PRO A 552 -8.21 -34.76 -3.42
CA PRO A 552 -9.40 -35.48 -2.98
C PRO A 552 -9.23 -36.03 -1.56
N ASN A 553 -10.27 -35.85 -0.73
CA ASN A 553 -10.32 -36.20 0.70
C ASN A 553 -9.52 -35.29 1.66
N PHE A 554 -8.94 -34.16 1.22
CA PHE A 554 -8.38 -33.16 2.15
C PHE A 554 -9.45 -32.65 3.14
N THR A 555 -9.08 -32.51 4.42
CA THR A 555 -9.98 -32.09 5.50
C THR A 555 -9.60 -30.72 6.06
N TYR A 556 -10.49 -30.07 6.82
CA TYR A 556 -10.13 -28.80 7.49
C TYR A 556 -8.98 -28.99 8.50
N GLN A 557 -8.88 -30.18 9.09
CA GLN A 557 -7.81 -30.54 10.02
C GLN A 557 -6.42 -30.56 9.36
N ASP A 558 -6.32 -30.84 8.06
CA ASP A 558 -5.04 -30.85 7.35
C ASP A 558 -4.43 -29.44 7.25
N PHE A 559 -5.24 -28.38 7.21
CA PHE A 559 -4.77 -26.99 7.23
C PHE A 559 -3.92 -26.63 8.45
N ALA A 560 -4.13 -27.28 9.60
CA ALA A 560 -3.37 -26.97 10.81
C ALA A 560 -1.86 -27.23 10.65
N ARG A 561 -1.44 -28.07 9.68
CA ARG A 561 -0.02 -28.25 9.33
C ARG A 561 0.59 -27.05 8.59
N ASP A 562 -0.24 -26.31 7.85
CA ASP A 562 0.17 -25.15 7.03
C ASP A 562 0.01 -23.80 7.78
N PHE A 563 -0.51 -23.83 9.01
CA PHE A 563 -0.47 -22.73 9.97
C PHE A 563 0.93 -22.70 10.61
N THR A 564 1.83 -21.88 10.06
CA THR A 564 3.27 -21.98 10.35
C THR A 564 3.77 -21.03 11.43
N ALA A 565 3.11 -19.87 11.59
CA ALA A 565 3.64 -18.73 12.34
C ALA A 565 5.10 -18.34 11.99
N GLU A 566 5.56 -18.61 10.75
CA GLU A 566 6.96 -18.50 10.30
C GLU A 566 7.64 -17.16 10.62
N PHE A 567 6.90 -16.05 10.53
CA PHE A 567 7.35 -14.69 10.82
C PHE A 567 6.62 -14.07 12.03
N PHE A 568 5.99 -14.87 12.88
CA PHE A 568 5.40 -14.38 14.12
C PHE A 568 6.51 -13.92 15.07
N ASN A 569 6.56 -12.61 15.34
CA ASN A 569 7.38 -12.02 16.37
C ASN A 569 6.50 -11.20 17.33
N ALA A 570 6.24 -11.78 18.50
CA ALA A 570 5.50 -11.15 19.59
C ALA A 570 6.05 -9.77 20.00
N SER A 571 7.36 -9.55 19.88
CA SER A 571 8.00 -8.26 20.20
C SER A 571 7.62 -7.17 19.20
N GLU A 572 7.64 -7.47 17.91
CA GLU A 572 7.28 -6.54 16.84
C GLU A 572 5.79 -6.20 16.89
N TRP A 573 4.94 -7.20 17.19
CA TRP A 573 3.51 -7.00 17.42
C TRP A 573 3.26 -6.07 18.62
N ALA A 574 3.90 -6.32 19.77
CA ALA A 574 3.77 -5.46 20.96
C ALA A 574 4.24 -4.01 20.69
N GLU A 575 5.33 -3.83 19.95
CA GLU A 575 5.84 -2.51 19.55
C GLU A 575 4.92 -1.80 18.53
N LEU A 576 4.28 -2.54 17.62
CA LEU A 576 3.25 -2.02 16.71
C LEU A 576 1.99 -1.57 17.46
N PHE A 577 1.45 -2.38 18.37
CA PHE A 577 0.25 -2.03 19.14
C PHE A 577 0.52 -0.84 20.07
N LYS A 578 1.73 -0.72 20.63
CA LYS A 578 2.16 0.49 21.36
C LYS A 578 2.23 1.71 20.43
N ALA A 579 2.76 1.56 19.23
CA ALA A 579 2.84 2.62 18.24
C ALA A 579 1.49 3.05 17.65
N SER A 580 0.41 2.27 17.82
CA SER A 580 -0.95 2.68 17.43
C SER A 580 -1.66 3.56 18.46
N GLY A 581 -1.12 3.67 19.68
CA GLY A 581 -1.74 4.37 20.79
C GLY A 581 -2.80 3.56 21.56
N ALA A 582 -3.01 2.29 21.20
CA ALA A 582 -3.92 1.38 21.91
C ALA A 582 -3.50 1.18 23.37
N LYS A 583 -4.49 0.90 24.24
CA LYS A 583 -4.30 0.66 25.68
C LYS A 583 -4.63 -0.75 26.15
N TYR A 584 -5.25 -1.55 25.30
CA TYR A 584 -5.44 -2.98 25.50
C TYR A 584 -5.35 -3.74 24.18
N ILE A 585 -5.08 -5.05 24.25
CA ILE A 585 -5.31 -5.98 23.13
C ILE A 585 -6.21 -7.13 23.54
N VAL A 586 -6.84 -7.75 22.54
CA VAL A 586 -7.63 -8.99 22.65
C VAL A 586 -7.15 -9.95 21.57
N LEU A 587 -6.40 -11.00 21.94
CA LEU A 587 -5.99 -12.05 21.00
C LEU A 587 -7.03 -13.18 20.99
N THR A 588 -7.44 -13.64 19.81
CA THR A 588 -8.21 -14.88 19.65
C THR A 588 -7.41 -16.08 20.14
N SER A 589 -7.69 -16.54 21.37
CA SER A 589 -7.05 -17.71 21.97
C SER A 589 -7.55 -19.02 21.34
N LYS A 590 -8.86 -19.07 21.05
CA LYS A 590 -9.59 -20.17 20.43
C LYS A 590 -10.80 -19.61 19.69
N HIS A 591 -10.97 -19.98 18.42
CA HIS A 591 -12.13 -19.64 17.59
C HIS A 591 -13.04 -20.88 17.40
N HIS A 592 -14.13 -20.75 16.65
CA HIS A 592 -15.18 -21.77 16.54
C HIS A 592 -14.74 -23.13 15.96
N GLU A 593 -13.55 -23.26 15.35
CA GLU A 593 -12.97 -24.58 15.02
C GLU A 593 -12.42 -25.36 16.24
N GLY A 594 -12.38 -24.75 17.43
CA GLY A 594 -11.87 -25.36 18.66
C GLY A 594 -10.34 -25.49 18.74
N TYR A 595 -9.60 -24.93 17.78
CA TYR A 595 -8.13 -24.93 17.77
C TYR A 595 -7.59 -23.84 18.71
N THR A 596 -6.69 -24.22 19.62
CA THR A 596 -6.13 -23.31 20.62
C THR A 596 -4.72 -22.81 20.25
N LEU A 597 -4.46 -21.52 20.41
CA LEU A 597 -3.16 -20.87 20.18
C LEU A 597 -2.15 -21.06 21.34
N TRP A 598 -2.40 -22.05 22.20
CA TRP A 598 -1.57 -22.43 23.35
C TRP A 598 -1.75 -23.94 23.63
N PRO A 599 -0.87 -24.61 24.41
CA PRO A 599 -1.00 -26.03 24.75
C PRO A 599 -2.14 -26.29 25.75
N SER A 600 -3.40 -26.16 25.32
CA SER A 600 -4.56 -26.51 26.15
C SER A 600 -4.61 -28.01 26.44
N LYS A 601 -4.75 -28.37 27.72
CA LYS A 601 -4.95 -29.78 28.13
C LYS A 601 -6.29 -30.35 27.63
N TYR A 602 -7.23 -29.48 27.26
CA TYR A 602 -8.58 -29.81 26.82
C TYR A 602 -8.74 -29.76 25.29
N SER A 603 -7.69 -29.36 24.58
CA SER A 603 -7.59 -29.35 23.11
C SER A 603 -6.33 -30.09 22.61
N PHE A 604 -6.01 -31.21 23.24
CA PHE A 604 -4.89 -32.10 22.86
C PHE A 604 -4.97 -32.55 21.39
N SER A 605 -3.82 -32.57 20.71
CA SER A 605 -3.68 -32.82 19.26
C SER A 605 -4.41 -31.83 18.34
N TRP A 606 -4.98 -30.74 18.88
CA TRP A 606 -5.68 -29.69 18.12
C TRP A 606 -5.34 -28.30 18.67
N ASN A 607 -4.03 -28.02 18.75
CA ASN A 607 -3.47 -26.79 19.28
C ASN A 607 -2.11 -26.45 18.64
N SER A 608 -1.64 -25.23 18.84
CA SER A 608 -0.42 -24.69 18.23
C SER A 608 0.91 -25.29 18.71
N MET A 609 0.92 -26.07 19.80
CA MET A 609 2.09 -26.82 20.23
C MET A 609 2.13 -28.22 19.59
N ASP A 610 0.98 -28.91 19.52
CA ASP A 610 0.90 -30.28 18.99
C ASP A 610 0.89 -30.34 17.45
N VAL A 611 0.29 -29.36 16.77
CA VAL A 611 0.22 -29.32 15.29
C VAL A 611 0.26 -27.89 14.73
N GLY A 612 1.12 -27.67 13.74
CA GLY A 612 1.38 -26.36 13.13
C GLY A 612 2.71 -25.76 13.61
N PRO A 613 2.71 -24.62 14.31
CA PRO A 613 3.91 -23.81 14.55
C PRO A 613 4.84 -24.35 15.66
N GLN A 614 4.36 -25.28 16.50
CA GLN A 614 5.06 -25.80 17.68
C GLN A 614 5.43 -24.68 18.68
N LYS A 615 4.48 -23.79 18.95
CA LYS A 615 4.63 -22.58 19.78
C LYS A 615 3.44 -22.33 20.70
N ASP A 616 3.71 -21.76 21.87
CA ASP A 616 2.71 -21.11 22.73
C ASP A 616 2.60 -19.62 22.32
N LEU A 617 1.73 -19.36 21.34
CA LEU A 617 1.57 -18.04 20.74
C LEU A 617 0.89 -17.05 21.69
N VAL A 618 0.03 -17.55 22.58
CA VAL A 618 -0.58 -16.77 23.66
C VAL A 618 0.48 -16.37 24.68
N GLY A 619 1.32 -17.31 25.13
CA GLY A 619 2.42 -17.06 26.06
C GLY A 619 3.44 -16.07 25.53
N GLU A 620 3.95 -16.28 24.30
CA GLU A 620 4.91 -15.38 23.64
C GLU A 620 4.37 -13.94 23.56
N LEU A 621 3.10 -13.74 23.17
CA LEU A 621 2.51 -12.39 23.10
C LEU A 621 2.23 -11.78 24.48
N ALA A 622 1.79 -12.58 25.44
CA ALA A 622 1.51 -12.14 26.80
C ALA A 622 2.77 -11.63 27.53
N GLU A 623 3.91 -12.28 27.30
CA GLU A 623 5.21 -11.83 27.83
C GLU A 623 5.71 -10.56 27.11
N ALA A 624 5.64 -10.53 25.77
CA ALA A 624 6.11 -9.38 24.99
C ALA A 624 5.34 -8.09 25.32
N ILE A 625 4.02 -8.17 25.46
CA ILE A 625 3.16 -7.02 25.84
C ILE A 625 3.56 -6.50 27.22
N ARG A 626 3.67 -7.38 28.22
CA ARG A 626 3.98 -6.98 29.61
C ARG A 626 5.41 -6.49 29.83
N SER A 627 6.37 -6.96 29.03
CA SER A 627 7.78 -6.59 29.16
C SER A 627 8.15 -5.31 28.39
N LYS A 628 7.43 -4.97 27.31
CA LYS A 628 7.76 -3.82 26.43
C LYS A 628 6.78 -2.65 26.48
N THR A 629 5.57 -2.84 27.03
CA THR A 629 4.45 -1.90 26.86
C THR A 629 3.71 -1.61 28.17
N ASP A 630 2.94 -0.53 28.15
CA ASP A 630 1.91 -0.17 29.13
C ASP A 630 0.51 -0.74 28.77
N ILE A 631 0.43 -1.62 27.78
CA ILE A 631 -0.82 -2.16 27.23
C ILE A 631 -1.33 -3.32 28.08
N LYS A 632 -2.65 -3.33 28.29
CA LYS A 632 -3.37 -4.39 28.96
C LYS A 632 -3.56 -5.61 28.06
N PHE A 633 -3.15 -6.78 28.54
CA PHE A 633 -3.24 -8.02 27.78
C PHE A 633 -4.59 -8.71 27.99
N GLY A 634 -5.30 -9.03 26.91
CA GLY A 634 -6.62 -9.66 26.95
C GLY A 634 -6.75 -10.78 25.91
N LEU A 635 -7.75 -11.64 26.12
CA LEU A 635 -8.01 -12.82 25.30
C LEU A 635 -9.48 -12.94 24.93
N TYR A 636 -9.72 -13.20 23.64
CA TYR A 636 -10.98 -13.73 23.14
C TYR A 636 -10.98 -15.24 23.30
N HIS A 637 -12.09 -15.82 23.73
CA HIS A 637 -12.27 -17.26 23.81
C HIS A 637 -13.68 -17.66 23.36
N SER A 638 -13.76 -18.47 22.31
CA SER A 638 -15.04 -18.99 21.85
C SER A 638 -15.58 -20.07 22.79
N MET A 639 -16.81 -19.87 23.27
CA MET A 639 -17.57 -20.81 24.08
C MET A 639 -18.04 -22.03 23.27
N TYR A 640 -18.22 -21.88 21.95
CA TYR A 640 -18.79 -22.89 21.04
C TYR A 640 -17.76 -23.41 20.03
N GLU A 641 -17.84 -24.71 19.73
CA GLU A 641 -17.02 -25.38 18.72
C GLU A 641 -17.91 -26.12 17.71
N TRP A 642 -17.91 -25.69 16.44
CA TRP A 642 -18.87 -26.09 15.40
C TRP A 642 -19.15 -27.61 15.33
N TYR A 643 -18.08 -28.41 15.40
CA TYR A 643 -18.13 -29.85 15.15
C TYR A 643 -17.53 -30.68 16.32
N ASN A 644 -17.46 -30.12 17.53
CA ASN A 644 -17.01 -30.88 18.70
C ASN A 644 -18.06 -31.93 19.11
N PRO A 645 -17.71 -33.23 19.21
CA PRO A 645 -18.68 -34.29 19.52
C PRO A 645 -19.45 -34.10 20.84
N LEU A 646 -18.84 -33.49 21.86
CA LEU A 646 -19.54 -33.21 23.12
C LEU A 646 -20.58 -32.10 22.92
N TYR A 647 -20.22 -31.00 22.23
CA TYR A 647 -21.17 -29.92 21.97
C TYR A 647 -22.32 -30.38 21.07
N VAL A 648 -22.02 -31.11 20.00
CA VAL A 648 -23.04 -31.68 19.10
C VAL A 648 -23.98 -32.62 19.87
N THR A 649 -23.46 -33.40 20.83
CA THR A 649 -24.30 -34.25 21.70
C THR A 649 -25.21 -33.41 22.60
N ASP A 650 -24.66 -32.40 23.29
CA ASP A 650 -25.45 -31.55 24.19
C ASP A 650 -26.52 -30.74 23.42
N LYS A 651 -26.17 -30.22 22.23
CA LYS A 651 -27.10 -29.54 21.31
C LYS A 651 -28.22 -30.47 20.81
N GLN A 652 -27.90 -31.70 20.43
CA GLN A 652 -28.92 -32.72 20.07
C GLN A 652 -29.86 -33.05 21.24
N ASN A 653 -29.36 -32.94 22.48
CA ASN A 653 -30.16 -33.07 23.70
C ASN A 653 -30.85 -31.75 24.13
N ASN A 654 -30.94 -30.74 23.26
CA ASN A 654 -31.46 -29.40 23.55
C ASN A 654 -30.83 -28.74 24.81
N PHE A 655 -29.52 -28.94 24.99
CA PHE A 655 -28.73 -28.44 26.12
C PHE A 655 -29.20 -28.91 27.51
N THR A 656 -29.93 -30.03 27.58
CA THR A 656 -30.31 -30.70 28.84
C THR A 656 -29.16 -31.49 29.47
N THR A 657 -28.09 -31.74 28.72
CA THR A 657 -26.79 -32.21 29.23
C THR A 657 -25.74 -31.11 29.05
N ASP A 658 -24.78 -31.03 29.97
CA ASP A 658 -23.77 -29.96 30.10
C ASP A 658 -22.34 -30.50 29.95
N ARG A 659 -22.17 -31.59 29.18
CA ARG A 659 -20.93 -32.37 29.15
C ARG A 659 -19.78 -31.57 28.56
N PHE A 660 -20.01 -30.87 27.45
CA PHE A 660 -19.02 -30.02 26.79
C PHE A 660 -18.55 -28.88 27.69
N VAL A 661 -19.50 -28.19 28.36
CA VAL A 661 -19.19 -27.08 29.26
C VAL A 661 -18.38 -27.57 30.47
N THR A 662 -18.81 -28.69 31.07
CA THR A 662 -18.21 -29.23 32.30
C THR A 662 -16.84 -29.90 32.07
N HIS A 663 -16.63 -30.55 30.92
CA HIS A 663 -15.40 -31.32 30.65
C HIS A 663 -14.41 -30.61 29.71
N LYS A 664 -14.83 -29.55 29.01
CA LYS A 664 -13.95 -28.72 28.17
C LYS A 664 -13.99 -27.24 28.54
N ILE A 665 -15.09 -26.52 28.27
CA ILE A 665 -15.07 -25.04 28.23
C ILE A 665 -14.71 -24.42 29.59
N ILE A 666 -15.39 -24.80 30.68
CA ILE A 666 -15.11 -24.22 31.99
C ILE A 666 -13.69 -24.56 32.49
N PRO A 667 -13.22 -25.82 32.43
CA PRO A 667 -11.82 -26.15 32.73
C PRO A 667 -10.77 -25.42 31.85
N GLU A 668 -11.07 -25.23 30.56
CA GLU A 668 -10.18 -24.54 29.60
C GLU A 668 -10.14 -23.01 29.88
N LEU A 669 -11.24 -22.41 30.32
CA LEU A 669 -11.30 -21.02 30.80
C LEU A 669 -10.52 -20.81 32.11
N TYR A 670 -10.64 -21.72 33.08
CA TYR A 670 -9.81 -21.69 34.29
C TYR A 670 -8.31 -21.75 33.94
N GLU A 671 -7.91 -22.71 33.10
CA GLU A 671 -6.53 -22.87 32.65
C GLU A 671 -6.00 -21.61 31.94
N LEU A 672 -6.80 -21.01 31.05
CA LEU A 672 -6.45 -19.80 30.32
C LEU A 672 -6.28 -18.59 31.26
N VAL A 673 -7.17 -18.40 32.23
CA VAL A 673 -7.10 -17.27 33.18
C VAL A 673 -5.97 -17.43 34.19
N GLU A 674 -5.76 -18.62 34.74
CA GLU A 674 -4.68 -18.89 35.70
C GLU A 674 -3.29 -18.80 35.07
N THR A 675 -3.14 -19.32 33.85
CA THR A 675 -1.86 -19.33 33.13
C THR A 675 -1.51 -17.94 32.61
N TYR A 676 -2.37 -17.37 31.74
CA TYR A 676 -2.02 -16.17 30.97
C TYR A 676 -2.48 -14.86 31.60
N LYS A 677 -3.34 -14.91 32.63
CA LYS A 677 -3.76 -13.75 33.45
C LYS A 677 -4.28 -12.57 32.62
N PRO A 678 -5.27 -12.78 31.73
CA PRO A 678 -5.82 -11.73 30.90
C PRO A 678 -6.62 -10.71 31.72
N GLU A 679 -6.44 -9.43 31.40
CA GLU A 679 -7.16 -8.29 31.98
C GLU A 679 -8.42 -7.93 31.17
N VAL A 680 -8.63 -8.58 30.01
CA VAL A 680 -9.92 -8.65 29.31
C VAL A 680 -10.21 -10.10 28.97
N VAL A 681 -11.38 -10.62 29.34
CA VAL A 681 -11.88 -11.92 28.86
C VAL A 681 -13.10 -11.67 27.99
N TRP A 682 -12.94 -11.84 26.68
CA TRP A 682 -13.96 -11.57 25.66
C TRP A 682 -14.54 -12.92 25.20
N SER A 683 -15.79 -13.18 25.59
CA SER A 683 -16.53 -14.41 25.27
C SER A 683 -17.35 -14.26 23.98
N ASP A 684 -17.66 -15.38 23.32
CA ASP A 684 -18.43 -15.40 22.06
C ASP A 684 -18.92 -16.83 21.75
N GLY A 685 -19.85 -16.99 20.81
CA GLY A 685 -20.41 -18.32 20.49
C GLY A 685 -21.50 -18.80 21.45
N ASP A 686 -22.00 -17.91 22.30
CA ASP A 686 -22.95 -18.18 23.38
C ASP A 686 -24.42 -18.29 22.91
N TRP A 687 -24.72 -17.77 21.72
CA TRP A 687 -26.06 -17.51 21.17
C TRP A 687 -27.02 -18.71 21.07
N GLU A 688 -26.53 -19.97 21.10
CA GLU A 688 -27.41 -21.15 21.02
C GLU A 688 -27.96 -21.60 22.39
N ALA A 689 -27.36 -21.19 23.51
CA ALA A 689 -27.66 -21.74 24.84
C ALA A 689 -27.65 -20.68 25.96
N SER A 690 -28.28 -20.99 27.09
CA SER A 690 -28.41 -20.04 28.20
C SER A 690 -27.13 -19.94 29.05
N ASP A 691 -27.00 -18.84 29.78
CA ASP A 691 -25.97 -18.60 30.80
C ASP A 691 -25.80 -19.73 31.83
N SER A 692 -26.86 -20.52 32.01
CA SER A 692 -26.99 -21.58 32.99
C SER A 692 -26.55 -22.94 32.43
N TYR A 693 -26.62 -23.14 31.12
CA TYR A 693 -25.87 -24.20 30.43
C TYR A 693 -24.38 -23.89 30.41
N TRP A 694 -24.03 -22.63 30.06
CA TRP A 694 -22.64 -22.15 29.98
C TRP A 694 -21.92 -22.03 31.34
N LYS A 695 -22.66 -22.08 32.47
CA LYS A 695 -22.14 -21.89 33.85
C LYS A 695 -21.42 -20.55 34.05
N SER A 696 -21.90 -19.54 33.32
CA SER A 696 -21.27 -18.23 33.23
C SER A 696 -21.27 -17.49 34.56
N LYS A 697 -22.36 -17.57 35.33
CA LYS A 697 -22.50 -16.86 36.61
C LYS A 697 -21.52 -17.39 37.65
N GLU A 698 -21.33 -18.70 37.68
CA GLU A 698 -20.39 -19.40 38.55
C GLU A 698 -18.94 -19.02 38.20
N PHE A 699 -18.60 -19.04 36.90
CA PHE A 699 -17.28 -18.62 36.41
C PHE A 699 -16.99 -17.14 36.70
N LEU A 700 -17.92 -16.23 36.39
CA LEU A 700 -17.76 -14.79 36.64
C LEU A 700 -17.68 -14.47 38.15
N ALA A 701 -18.41 -15.19 39.00
CA ALA A 701 -18.29 -15.04 40.45
C ALA A 701 -16.90 -15.46 40.95
N TRP A 702 -16.29 -16.53 40.43
CA TRP A 702 -14.89 -16.84 40.71
C TRP A 702 -13.94 -15.77 40.14
N LEU A 703 -14.19 -15.35 38.89
CA LEU A 703 -13.35 -14.37 38.18
C LEU A 703 -13.21 -13.06 38.97
N TYR A 704 -14.29 -12.59 39.60
CA TYR A 704 -14.32 -11.33 40.36
C TYR A 704 -13.93 -11.45 41.84
N ASN A 705 -13.91 -12.65 42.44
CA ASN A 705 -13.58 -12.84 43.86
C ASN A 705 -12.18 -13.46 44.09
N GLU A 706 -11.75 -14.38 43.22
CA GLU A 706 -10.70 -15.36 43.52
C GLU A 706 -9.58 -15.40 42.49
N SER A 707 -9.89 -15.17 41.21
CA SER A 707 -8.90 -15.22 40.11
C SER A 707 -7.68 -14.30 40.32
N PRO A 708 -6.53 -14.60 39.68
CA PRO A 708 -5.32 -13.75 39.74
C PRO A 708 -5.46 -12.37 39.08
N VAL A 709 -6.60 -12.07 38.45
CA VAL A 709 -6.85 -10.83 37.69
C VAL A 709 -8.07 -10.04 38.20
N LYS A 710 -8.74 -10.51 39.24
CA LYS A 710 -10.02 -9.97 39.75
C LYS A 710 -10.10 -8.46 39.98
N ASP A 711 -8.98 -7.82 40.32
CA ASP A 711 -8.89 -6.38 40.60
C ASP A 711 -8.75 -5.53 39.32
N THR A 712 -8.46 -6.13 38.17
CA THR A 712 -8.30 -5.42 36.87
C THR A 712 -9.14 -5.98 35.73
N VAL A 713 -9.56 -7.25 35.76
CA VAL A 713 -10.26 -7.91 34.65
C VAL A 713 -11.60 -7.24 34.29
N VAL A 714 -11.92 -7.20 33.00
CA VAL A 714 -13.26 -6.89 32.47
C VAL A 714 -13.76 -7.96 31.50
N VAL A 715 -15.08 -8.10 31.39
CA VAL A 715 -15.75 -8.99 30.43
C VAL A 715 -16.81 -8.28 29.59
N ASN A 716 -17.03 -8.78 28.38
CA ASN A 716 -18.15 -8.37 27.52
C ASN A 716 -19.47 -9.04 27.94
N ASP A 717 -20.53 -8.86 27.15
CA ASP A 717 -21.92 -9.29 27.41
C ASP A 717 -22.35 -10.60 26.72
N ARG A 718 -21.40 -11.38 26.17
CA ARG A 718 -21.69 -12.60 25.38
C ARG A 718 -21.55 -13.90 26.19
N TRP A 719 -22.28 -13.96 27.31
CA TRP A 719 -22.24 -15.09 28.25
C TRP A 719 -23.50 -15.97 28.25
N GLY A 720 -24.37 -15.84 27.25
CA GLY A 720 -25.56 -16.65 27.03
C GLY A 720 -26.57 -15.97 26.09
N SER A 721 -27.42 -16.76 25.42
CA SER A 721 -28.33 -16.31 24.34
C SER A 721 -29.32 -15.16 24.63
N ASN A 722 -29.44 -14.70 25.88
CA ASN A 722 -30.23 -13.52 26.28
C ASN A 722 -29.45 -12.53 27.17
N ILE A 723 -28.11 -12.55 27.09
CA ILE A 723 -27.20 -11.74 27.91
C ILE A 723 -26.68 -10.46 27.21
N PRO A 724 -26.49 -10.41 25.87
CA PRO A 724 -26.10 -9.19 25.17
C PRO A 724 -27.03 -8.00 25.45
N CYS A 725 -26.46 -6.81 25.61
CA CYS A 725 -27.12 -5.59 26.07
C CYS A 725 -27.72 -5.62 27.50
N HIS A 726 -27.54 -6.70 28.28
CA HIS A 726 -28.18 -6.87 29.59
C HIS A 726 -27.21 -6.98 30.76
N HIS A 727 -26.08 -7.67 30.62
CA HIS A 727 -25.15 -7.94 31.73
C HIS A 727 -23.67 -7.90 31.31
N GLY A 728 -22.74 -7.94 32.28
CA GLY A 728 -21.29 -7.88 32.06
C GLY A 728 -20.69 -6.47 32.21
N ASP A 729 -19.36 -6.34 32.27
CA ASP A 729 -18.70 -5.05 32.53
C ASP A 729 -18.90 -4.03 31.38
N PHE A 730 -19.09 -4.49 30.14
CA PHE A 730 -19.40 -3.65 28.99
C PHE A 730 -20.19 -4.37 27.89
N PHE A 731 -21.01 -3.62 27.16
CA PHE A 731 -21.88 -4.18 26.11
C PHE A 731 -21.23 -4.24 24.72
N THR A 732 -21.40 -5.38 24.05
CA THR A 732 -21.04 -5.73 22.66
C THR A 732 -22.22 -6.34 21.89
N CYS A 733 -23.45 -6.22 22.41
CA CYS A 733 -24.77 -6.20 21.76
C CYS A 733 -24.90 -6.82 20.36
N THR A 734 -24.22 -6.24 19.37
CA THR A 734 -24.07 -6.77 18.02
C THR A 734 -22.62 -6.58 17.56
N ASP A 735 -22.21 -7.31 16.54
CA ASP A 735 -20.99 -6.96 15.80
C ASP A 735 -21.07 -5.50 15.33
N ARG A 736 -19.96 -4.75 15.45
CA ARG A 736 -19.87 -3.31 15.14
C ARG A 736 -20.91 -2.45 15.86
N PHE A 737 -21.28 -2.85 17.09
CA PHE A 737 -22.23 -2.11 17.92
C PHE A 737 -21.80 -0.64 18.06
N ASN A 738 -22.68 0.26 17.62
CA ASN A 738 -22.51 1.70 17.78
C ASN A 738 -23.91 2.31 17.98
N PRO A 739 -24.29 2.70 19.21
CA PRO A 739 -25.61 3.26 19.50
C PRO A 739 -25.81 4.68 18.93
N GLY A 740 -24.75 5.37 18.50
CA GLY A 740 -24.81 6.75 18.00
C GLY A 740 -25.21 7.81 19.05
N VAL A 741 -25.41 7.39 20.31
CA VAL A 741 -25.78 8.22 21.47
C VAL A 741 -24.99 7.78 22.70
N LEU A 742 -24.86 8.67 23.68
CA LEU A 742 -24.25 8.33 24.96
C LEU A 742 -25.15 7.35 25.75
N LEU A 743 -24.62 6.18 26.09
CA LEU A 743 -25.31 5.20 26.94
C LEU A 743 -24.91 5.36 28.42
N PRO A 744 -25.81 5.05 29.39
CA PRO A 744 -25.47 5.03 30.81
C PRO A 744 -24.52 3.89 31.20
N HIS A 745 -24.55 2.77 30.46
CA HIS A 745 -23.67 1.63 30.65
C HIS A 745 -22.47 1.71 29.71
N LYS A 746 -21.33 1.14 30.12
CA LYS A 746 -20.16 1.04 29.26
C LYS A 746 -20.42 0.08 28.09
N TRP A 747 -19.85 0.40 26.94
CA TRP A 747 -19.99 -0.39 25.70
C TRP A 747 -18.72 -0.29 24.85
N GLU A 748 -18.57 -1.22 23.90
CA GLU A 748 -17.42 -1.33 23.02
C GLU A 748 -17.85 -1.51 21.55
N ASN A 749 -17.32 -0.66 20.67
CA ASN A 749 -17.43 -0.82 19.22
C ASN A 749 -16.37 -1.83 18.75
N CYS A 750 -16.76 -3.09 18.66
CA CYS A 750 -15.92 -4.14 18.10
C CYS A 750 -16.03 -4.13 16.57
N MET A 751 -14.98 -3.74 15.86
CA MET A 751 -14.95 -3.66 14.38
C MET A 751 -13.59 -4.06 13.78
N THR A 752 -13.49 -4.12 12.46
CA THR A 752 -12.31 -4.64 11.72
C THR A 752 -11.83 -3.67 10.64
N ILE A 753 -10.50 -3.61 10.43
CA ILE A 753 -9.89 -2.76 9.39
C ILE A 753 -10.20 -3.30 7.97
N ASP A 754 -10.36 -4.61 7.80
CA ASP A 754 -10.95 -5.22 6.59
C ASP A 754 -12.48 -5.21 6.72
N LYS A 755 -13.19 -4.48 5.86
CA LYS A 755 -14.65 -4.32 5.94
C LYS A 755 -15.40 -5.64 5.77
N LYS A 756 -14.81 -6.67 5.16
CA LYS A 756 -15.48 -7.94 4.77
C LYS A 756 -15.12 -9.15 5.65
N SER A 757 -14.15 -9.05 6.55
CA SER A 757 -13.62 -10.22 7.30
C SER A 757 -12.97 -9.80 8.61
N TRP A 758 -12.99 -10.68 9.61
CA TRP A 758 -12.17 -10.56 10.82
C TRP A 758 -10.81 -11.25 10.60
N GLY A 759 -10.80 -12.43 9.99
CA GLY A 759 -9.59 -13.15 9.58
C GLY A 759 -8.93 -12.59 8.31
N TYR A 760 -7.68 -12.96 8.07
CA TYR A 760 -6.93 -12.56 6.87
C TYR A 760 -7.51 -13.14 5.57
N ARG A 761 -7.61 -12.29 4.53
CA ARG A 761 -7.95 -12.70 3.16
C ARG A 761 -6.82 -12.35 2.20
N ARG A 762 -6.37 -13.33 1.41
CA ARG A 762 -5.30 -13.15 0.41
C ARG A 762 -5.73 -12.26 -0.77
N ASN A 763 -7.03 -12.23 -1.06
CA ASN A 763 -7.64 -11.50 -2.18
C ASN A 763 -8.32 -10.18 -1.77
N ALA A 764 -7.96 -9.61 -0.61
CA ALA A 764 -8.43 -8.30 -0.19
C ALA A 764 -7.66 -7.18 -0.92
N VAL A 765 -8.36 -6.44 -1.78
CA VAL A 765 -7.89 -5.20 -2.44
C VAL A 765 -7.98 -4.00 -1.48
N LEU A 766 -7.29 -2.89 -1.75
CA LEU A 766 -7.28 -1.71 -0.87
C LEU A 766 -8.68 -1.16 -0.58
N SER A 767 -9.58 -1.22 -1.56
CA SER A 767 -10.97 -0.77 -1.40
C SER A 767 -11.79 -1.62 -0.42
N ASP A 768 -11.31 -2.79 -0.01
CA ASP A 768 -11.89 -3.60 1.07
C ASP A 768 -11.47 -3.13 2.47
N TYR A 769 -10.40 -2.34 2.60
CA TYR A 769 -9.96 -1.82 3.90
C TYR A 769 -10.60 -0.46 4.22
N TYR A 770 -10.71 -0.13 5.50
CA TYR A 770 -10.97 1.26 5.90
C TYR A 770 -9.76 2.14 5.57
N THR A 771 -10.02 3.40 5.20
CA THR A 771 -8.98 4.43 5.13
C THR A 771 -8.63 4.91 6.54
N LEU A 772 -7.42 5.43 6.74
CA LEU A 772 -7.00 6.01 8.02
C LEU A 772 -7.98 7.10 8.51
N ALA A 773 -8.46 7.94 7.59
CA ALA A 773 -9.52 8.91 7.85
C ALA A 773 -10.83 8.28 8.37
N GLY A 774 -11.24 7.14 7.80
CA GLY A 774 -12.39 6.38 8.27
C GLY A 774 -12.20 5.81 9.67
N LEU A 775 -11.03 5.23 9.96
CA LEU A 775 -10.71 4.68 11.29
C LEU A 775 -10.70 5.77 12.38
N ILE A 776 -10.11 6.93 12.09
CA ILE A 776 -10.12 8.10 12.99
C ILE A 776 -11.53 8.63 13.21
N LYS A 777 -12.38 8.66 12.18
CA LYS A 777 -13.80 9.01 12.31
C LYS A 777 -14.54 8.04 13.23
N GLU A 778 -14.40 6.73 13.05
CA GLU A 778 -15.09 5.75 13.90
C GLU A 778 -14.60 5.78 15.36
N LEU A 779 -13.31 6.03 15.60
CA LEU A 779 -12.76 6.27 16.94
C LEU A 779 -13.41 7.49 17.60
N ILE A 780 -13.47 8.62 16.90
CA ILE A 780 -14.05 9.86 17.43
C ILE A 780 -15.55 9.70 17.72
N ILE A 781 -16.32 9.05 16.83
CA ILE A 781 -17.75 8.77 17.06
C ILE A 781 -17.93 7.87 18.29
N THR A 782 -17.18 6.77 18.36
CA THR A 782 -17.26 5.80 19.45
C THR A 782 -16.99 6.44 20.81
N VAL A 783 -15.89 7.20 20.91
CA VAL A 783 -15.47 7.86 22.16
C VAL A 783 -16.39 9.01 22.54
N SER A 784 -16.90 9.78 21.57
CA SER A 784 -17.89 10.86 21.83
C SER A 784 -19.23 10.31 22.36
N CYS A 785 -19.57 9.06 22.03
CA CYS A 785 -20.72 8.34 22.56
C CYS A 785 -20.38 7.48 23.81
N GLY A 786 -19.22 7.70 24.43
CA GLY A 786 -18.80 7.08 25.69
C GLY A 786 -18.16 5.68 25.58
N GLY A 787 -18.18 5.08 24.38
CA GLY A 787 -17.67 3.73 24.15
C GLY A 787 -16.13 3.65 24.13
N ASN A 788 -15.64 2.41 24.06
CA ASN A 788 -14.27 2.11 23.61
C ASN A 788 -14.31 1.57 22.18
N LEU A 789 -13.28 1.83 21.37
CA LEU A 789 -13.13 1.21 20.05
C LEU A 789 -12.16 0.01 20.14
N LEU A 790 -12.64 -1.18 19.80
CA LEU A 790 -11.80 -2.38 19.65
C LEU A 790 -11.63 -2.69 18.16
N MET A 791 -10.42 -2.48 17.66
CA MET A 791 -10.10 -2.51 16.23
C MET A 791 -9.34 -3.77 15.84
N ASN A 792 -9.93 -4.59 14.98
CA ASN A 792 -9.38 -5.87 14.58
C ASN A 792 -8.37 -5.79 13.42
N VAL A 793 -7.30 -6.55 13.57
CA VAL A 793 -6.41 -7.00 12.49
C VAL A 793 -6.47 -8.52 12.32
N GLY A 794 -6.45 -9.00 11.08
CA GLY A 794 -6.31 -10.42 10.75
C GLY A 794 -4.89 -10.73 10.24
N PRO A 795 -4.01 -11.38 11.03
CA PRO A 795 -2.68 -11.77 10.59
C PRO A 795 -2.71 -12.96 9.61
N THR A 796 -1.68 -13.10 8.77
CA THR A 796 -1.55 -14.25 7.87
C THR A 796 -1.26 -15.54 8.63
N LYS A 797 -1.45 -16.70 8.00
CA LYS A 797 -1.06 -18.02 8.54
C LYS A 797 0.42 -18.14 8.94
N ASP A 798 1.25 -17.25 8.41
CA ASP A 798 2.69 -17.18 8.64
C ASP A 798 3.06 -16.11 9.69
N GLY A 799 2.08 -15.57 10.43
CA GLY A 799 2.32 -14.66 11.57
C GLY A 799 2.52 -13.19 11.22
N ILE A 800 2.23 -12.79 9.98
CA ILE A 800 2.48 -11.43 9.50
C ILE A 800 1.22 -10.57 9.71
N ILE A 801 1.34 -9.48 10.47
CA ILE A 801 0.42 -8.33 10.36
C ILE A 801 0.85 -7.57 9.09
N THR A 802 0.03 -7.60 8.05
CA THR A 802 0.46 -7.11 6.72
C THR A 802 0.71 -5.60 6.73
N PRO A 803 1.58 -5.07 5.84
CA PRO A 803 1.98 -3.66 5.85
C PRO A 803 0.82 -2.65 5.74
N ILE A 804 -0.34 -3.04 5.20
CA ILE A 804 -1.54 -2.18 5.18
C ILE A 804 -2.19 -2.08 6.57
N TYR A 805 -2.27 -3.17 7.34
CA TYR A 805 -2.69 -3.09 8.74
C TYR A 805 -1.66 -2.31 9.58
N GLU A 806 -0.36 -2.54 9.34
CA GLU A 806 0.72 -1.83 10.05
C GLU A 806 0.65 -0.31 9.80
N GLU A 807 0.44 0.11 8.55
CA GLU A 807 0.28 1.51 8.17
C GLU A 807 -0.91 2.15 8.89
N ARG A 808 -2.08 1.50 8.82
CA ARG A 808 -3.31 2.04 9.43
C ARG A 808 -3.17 2.18 10.95
N LEU A 809 -2.57 1.19 11.61
CA LEU A 809 -2.32 1.22 13.04
C LEU A 809 -1.34 2.35 13.44
N ARG A 810 -0.16 2.44 12.81
CA ARG A 810 0.80 3.52 13.10
C ARG A 810 0.23 4.90 12.75
N GLY A 811 -0.54 5.00 11.66
CA GLY A 811 -1.23 6.22 11.24
C GLY A 811 -2.24 6.70 12.28
N MET A 812 -2.95 5.80 12.97
CA MET A 812 -3.84 6.17 14.08
C MET A 812 -3.06 6.75 15.27
N GLY A 813 -1.96 6.10 15.68
CA GLY A 813 -1.10 6.60 16.76
C GLY A 813 -0.50 7.98 16.47
N ILE A 814 -0.07 8.22 15.23
CA ILE A 814 0.42 9.53 14.78
C ILE A 814 -0.67 10.61 14.88
N HIS A 815 -1.92 10.31 14.48
CA HIS A 815 -3.04 11.25 14.62
C HIS A 815 -3.38 11.54 16.09
N LEU A 816 -3.33 10.54 16.97
CA LEU A 816 -3.55 10.71 18.41
C LEU A 816 -2.45 11.60 19.04
N LEU A 817 -1.19 11.41 18.65
CA LEU A 817 -0.09 12.29 19.06
C LEU A 817 -0.28 13.73 18.55
N TYR A 818 -0.67 13.94 17.29
CA TYR A 818 -0.97 15.27 16.76
C TYR A 818 -2.11 15.97 17.49
N LEU A 819 -3.19 15.26 17.85
CA LEU A 819 -4.27 15.81 18.67
C LEU A 819 -3.75 16.26 20.04
N ILE A 820 -2.97 15.42 20.73
CA ILE A 820 -2.37 15.75 22.04
C ILE A 820 -1.44 16.97 21.94
N MET A 821 -0.58 17.03 20.92
CA MET A 821 0.32 18.18 20.71
C MET A 821 -0.47 19.46 20.40
N PHE A 822 -1.44 19.40 19.50
CA PHE A 822 -2.27 20.54 19.12
C PHE A 822 -3.08 21.10 20.30
N PHE A 823 -3.64 20.23 21.14
CA PHE A 823 -4.32 20.67 22.37
C PHE A 823 -3.35 21.24 23.41
N ASN A 824 -2.15 20.67 23.58
CA ASN A 824 -1.13 21.19 24.48
C ASN A 824 -0.58 22.56 24.05
N ASP A 825 -0.45 22.82 22.75
CA ASP A 825 0.02 24.11 22.26
C ASP A 825 -1.10 25.17 22.19
N LEU A 826 -2.35 24.77 21.95
CA LEU A 826 -3.51 25.65 22.19
C LEU A 826 -3.61 26.06 23.67
N TRP A 827 -3.42 25.11 24.60
CA TRP A 827 -3.45 25.36 26.06
C TRP A 827 -2.32 26.28 26.55
N LYS A 828 -1.24 26.46 25.78
CA LYS A 828 -0.20 27.48 26.02
C LYS A 828 -0.53 28.85 25.41
N GLN A 829 -1.55 28.93 24.56
CA GLN A 829 -1.87 30.12 23.75
C GLN A 829 -3.23 30.75 24.07
N SER A 830 -4.08 30.10 24.88
CA SER A 830 -5.35 30.67 25.31
C SER A 830 -5.38 30.95 26.81
N ASP A 831 -5.54 32.24 27.15
CA ASP A 831 -5.96 32.70 28.48
C ASP A 831 -7.47 32.38 28.68
N ASN A 832 -7.80 31.08 28.66
CA ASN A 832 -9.13 30.48 28.72
C ASN A 832 -10.13 30.98 27.66
N LYS A 833 -9.70 31.17 26.37
CA LYS A 833 -10.54 31.76 25.28
C LYS A 833 -10.30 31.13 23.79
N LEU A 834 -11.03 30.47 22.78
CA LEU A 834 -12.32 30.02 21.96
C LEU A 834 -13.63 30.81 21.50
N VAL A 835 -13.78 31.20 20.21
CA VAL A 835 -15.10 31.52 19.54
C VAL A 835 -15.15 30.78 18.22
N ILE A 836 -16.35 30.31 17.81
CA ILE A 836 -16.55 29.51 16.60
C ILE A 836 -17.26 30.32 15.51
N SER A 837 -16.73 30.26 14.28
CA SER A 837 -17.49 30.49 13.05
C SER A 837 -17.12 29.43 12.02
N LEU A 838 -18.11 28.73 11.46
CA LEU A 838 -17.89 27.73 10.40
C LEU A 838 -17.97 28.40 9.02
N PRO A 839 -17.00 28.16 8.11
CA PRO A 839 -17.08 28.68 6.74
C PRO A 839 -18.15 27.94 5.94
N ALA A 840 -18.97 28.68 5.19
CA ALA A 840 -20.17 28.16 4.51
C ALA A 840 -19.94 27.11 3.40
N ASN A 841 -18.70 26.76 3.05
CA ASN A 841 -18.36 25.78 2.01
C ASN A 841 -17.28 24.81 2.51
N ALA A 842 -17.67 23.81 3.31
CA ALA A 842 -16.81 22.73 3.75
C ALA A 842 -16.89 21.51 2.79
N HIS A 843 -15.91 21.33 1.92
CA HIS A 843 -15.81 20.15 1.06
C HIS A 843 -15.37 18.90 1.86
N ARG A 844 -15.81 17.71 1.38
CA ARG A 844 -15.93 16.45 2.15
C ARG A 844 -14.62 15.67 2.41
N SER A 845 -13.44 16.30 2.38
CA SER A 845 -12.14 15.60 2.32
C SER A 845 -11.30 15.57 3.61
N LYS A 846 -11.83 16.01 4.76
CA LYS A 846 -11.08 16.05 6.04
C LYS A 846 -11.36 14.82 6.93
N PRO A 847 -10.35 14.26 7.63
CA PRO A 847 -10.50 13.03 8.41
C PRO A 847 -11.45 13.19 9.61
N ALA A 848 -11.26 14.27 10.39
CA ALA A 848 -12.18 14.72 11.43
C ALA A 848 -11.84 16.16 11.86
N TRP A 849 -12.69 16.74 12.71
CA TRP A 849 -12.34 17.87 13.57
C TRP A 849 -12.73 17.51 15.00
N VAL A 850 -11.88 17.78 15.98
CA VAL A 850 -12.22 17.69 17.41
C VAL A 850 -12.22 19.11 17.96
N LEU A 851 -13.39 19.63 18.32
CA LEU A 851 -13.48 20.83 19.14
C LEU A 851 -13.48 20.40 20.61
N ARG A 852 -12.55 20.95 21.40
CA ARG A 852 -12.75 21.06 22.84
C ARG A 852 -13.87 22.08 23.06
N ILE A 853 -14.84 21.73 23.87
CA ILE A 853 -15.83 22.64 24.44
C ILE A 853 -15.74 22.42 25.95
N GLY A 854 -15.41 23.47 26.69
CA GLY A 854 -15.42 23.45 28.14
C GLY A 854 -16.82 23.23 28.71
N THR A 855 -16.94 22.59 29.87
CA THR A 855 -18.15 22.81 30.68
C THR A 855 -18.09 24.21 31.28
N LEU A 856 -19.28 24.76 31.56
CA LEU A 856 -19.43 25.78 32.60
C LEU A 856 -19.31 25.15 34.00
#